data_AF-A0A6M4AVQ2-F1
#
_entry.id   AF-A0A6M4AVQ2-F1
#
_cell.length_a   1.000
_cell.length_b   1.000
_cell.length_c   1.000
_cell.angle_alpha   90.00
_cell.angle_beta   90.00
_cell.angle_gamma   90.00
#
_symmetry.space_group_name_H-M   'P 1'
#
loop_
_entity.id
_entity.type
_entity.pdbx_description
1 polymer ?
#
loop_
_entity_poly.entity_id
_entity_poly.type
_entity_poly.pdbx_seq_one_letter_code
_entity_poly.pdbx_strand_id
1 'polypeptide(L)'
;MIAEIGHVFLWIAAALALFQIYTGVVELRGGPLSPARPLAIAQGTLTGLAFLLLIWLFIVTDLSVDLVVRNSHSLKPMLYKISGAWGNHEGSMLLWLSVLGAAGAAVALFEQRLKPRTLTATLVAQSALSLGFFAFLLFVSNPFKRLPAPATEGMGLNPLLQDPGLAFHPPTLYFGYVGLSVAFSFAVGALITRDVGPAFARAMRPWVLASWIFLTLGITAGSYWAYYELGWGGWWFWDPVENASLMPWLAATALLHSVSVTANRDALRAWTVMLAVVAFSMSMIGTFIVRSGLLTSVHAFAVDPERGSFILALLALYIGGALALFGARIGAVAEGKRFALLSREGSLVINNLLLSVILVVVLTGTLAPIVAEAMGSKISVGPPYFNPVSAIFALPLFAVMVIGPLLRWRRDDGVKVRRWAPVMLVVTMLGIGLLVWLAPGMRLLPLLGLALAAAIAIVSLVPLAGRNLLRTPLPIWGMVIAHFGVAMALAGMATETAFIKERLVAASPGDRVEVGDWQVTFNEIRPVAGPNWTAVEAVLTARRGGSSDIMRPQARYFSQPSTETNEAALLTTWNGQLYAVLGHRIDGTDGAKPRWQLRLWWKPLVWWIWAGGGLIALGGLLALIGRMQPVRMVKVWFARLQSRSIPNGRYGR
;
A
#
# COMPACT_ATOMS: atom_id res chain seq x y z
N MET A 1 -13.95 22.18 -25.45
CA MET A 1 -12.70 21.73 -26.12
C MET A 1 -11.73 21.02 -25.18
N ILE A 2 -11.72 21.29 -23.86
CA ILE A 2 -10.80 20.61 -22.92
C ILE A 2 -11.00 19.08 -22.94
N ALA A 3 -12.25 18.62 -22.89
CA ALA A 3 -12.59 17.19 -22.92
C ALA A 3 -12.16 16.53 -24.25
N GLU A 4 -12.38 17.21 -25.36
CA GLU A 4 -12.01 16.74 -26.70
C GLU A 4 -10.48 16.60 -26.84
N ILE A 5 -9.71 17.58 -26.35
CA ILE A 5 -8.24 17.54 -26.36
C ILE A 5 -7.75 16.36 -25.50
N GLY A 6 -8.30 16.20 -24.28
CA GLY A 6 -7.95 15.08 -23.40
C GLY A 6 -8.22 13.73 -24.08
N HIS A 7 -9.36 13.60 -24.76
CA HIS A 7 -9.71 12.38 -25.49
C HIS A 7 -8.77 12.13 -26.69
N VAL A 8 -8.42 13.16 -27.45
CA VAL A 8 -7.44 13.07 -28.56
C VAL A 8 -6.06 12.63 -28.07
N PHE A 9 -5.60 13.17 -26.94
CA PHE A 9 -4.32 12.73 -26.34
C PHE A 9 -4.32 11.24 -26.01
N LEU A 10 -5.44 10.67 -25.54
CA LEU A 10 -5.55 9.23 -25.29
C LEU A 10 -5.47 8.41 -26.58
N TRP A 11 -6.14 8.83 -27.66
CA TRP A 11 -6.06 8.17 -28.96
C TRP A 11 -4.65 8.21 -29.56
N ILE A 12 -3.98 9.36 -29.51
CA ILE A 12 -2.60 9.50 -30.00
C ILE A 12 -1.68 8.61 -29.16
N ALA A 13 -1.80 8.63 -27.83
CA ALA A 13 -0.99 7.80 -26.97
C ALA A 13 -1.21 6.29 -27.22
N ALA A 14 -2.45 5.85 -27.47
CA ALA A 14 -2.76 4.48 -27.86
C ALA A 14 -2.13 4.08 -29.20
N ALA A 15 -2.18 4.97 -30.20
CA ALA A 15 -1.53 4.75 -31.49
C ALA A 15 0.00 4.65 -31.36
N LEU A 16 0.61 5.51 -30.53
CA LEU A 16 2.04 5.43 -30.22
C LEU A 16 2.40 4.15 -29.47
N ALA A 17 1.52 3.65 -28.61
CA ALA A 17 1.71 2.37 -27.93
C ALA A 17 1.73 1.20 -28.94
N LEU A 18 0.76 1.15 -29.85
CA LEU A 18 0.74 0.18 -30.95
C LEU A 18 2.01 0.26 -31.80
N PHE A 19 2.44 1.48 -32.15
CA PHE A 19 3.64 1.70 -32.95
C PHE A 19 4.92 1.28 -32.22
N GLN A 20 5.01 1.51 -30.91
CA GLN A 20 6.12 1.05 -30.07
C GLN A 20 6.18 -0.47 -30.00
N ILE A 21 5.04 -1.15 -29.83
CA ILE A 21 4.96 -2.60 -29.83
C ILE A 21 5.43 -3.14 -31.18
N TYR A 22 4.90 -2.60 -32.29
CA TYR A 22 5.26 -3.03 -33.64
C TYR A 22 6.77 -2.87 -33.91
N THR A 23 7.31 -1.65 -33.77
CA THR A 23 8.73 -1.39 -34.05
C THR A 23 9.66 -2.16 -33.12
N GLY A 24 9.31 -2.29 -31.84
CA GLY A 24 10.09 -3.05 -30.88
C GLY A 24 10.10 -4.55 -31.18
N VAL A 25 8.97 -5.14 -31.61
CA VAL A 25 8.92 -6.54 -32.07
C VAL A 25 9.78 -6.74 -33.32
N VAL A 26 9.76 -5.80 -34.26
CA VAL A 26 10.60 -5.82 -35.46
C VAL A 26 12.09 -5.81 -35.09
N GLU A 27 12.53 -4.89 -34.21
CA GLU A 27 13.91 -4.86 -33.71
C GLU A 27 14.29 -6.19 -33.04
N LEU A 28 13.41 -6.72 -32.18
CA LEU A 28 13.65 -7.98 -31.46
C LEU A 28 13.76 -9.21 -32.38
N ARG A 29 13.28 -9.12 -33.62
CA ARG A 29 13.43 -10.14 -34.67
C ARG A 29 14.63 -9.89 -35.59
N GLY A 30 15.46 -8.88 -35.31
CA GLY A 30 16.65 -8.53 -36.09
C GLY A 30 16.43 -7.44 -37.13
N GLY A 31 15.27 -6.76 -37.11
CA GLY A 31 14.99 -5.59 -37.94
C GLY A 31 15.66 -4.30 -37.44
N PRO A 32 15.28 -3.14 -38.00
CA PRO A 32 15.84 -1.84 -37.61
C PRO A 32 15.59 -1.50 -36.13
N LEU A 33 16.41 -0.58 -35.61
CA LEU A 33 16.30 -0.08 -34.23
C LEU A 33 14.96 0.61 -33.98
N SER A 34 14.28 0.23 -32.90
CA SER A 34 13.04 0.84 -32.46
C SER A 34 13.30 2.16 -31.73
N PRO A 35 12.51 3.22 -32.00
CA PRO A 35 12.50 4.43 -31.18
C PRO A 35 11.72 4.22 -29.86
N ALA A 36 11.94 3.09 -29.17
CA ALA A 36 11.14 2.69 -28.01
C ALA A 36 11.19 3.72 -26.85
N ARG A 37 12.34 4.35 -26.62
CA ARG A 37 12.49 5.38 -25.56
C ARG A 37 11.63 6.62 -25.82
N PRO A 38 11.76 7.35 -26.94
CA PRO A 38 10.95 8.54 -27.19
C PRO A 38 9.45 8.22 -27.28
N LEU A 39 9.07 7.04 -27.80
CA LEU A 39 7.66 6.63 -27.83
C LEU A 39 7.08 6.42 -26.43
N ALA A 40 7.84 5.80 -25.51
CA ALA A 40 7.41 5.61 -24.13
C ALA A 40 7.26 6.95 -23.38
N ILE A 41 8.19 7.88 -23.63
CA ILE A 41 8.13 9.24 -23.07
C ILE A 41 6.90 9.98 -23.60
N ALA A 42 6.65 9.94 -24.91
CA ALA A 42 5.50 10.59 -25.52
C ALA A 42 4.17 10.04 -24.98
N GLN A 43 4.04 8.71 -24.85
CA GLN A 43 2.88 8.07 -24.22
C GLN A 43 2.66 8.56 -22.78
N GLY A 44 3.72 8.59 -21.96
CA GLY A 44 3.65 9.07 -20.58
C GLY A 44 3.25 10.54 -20.49
N THR A 45 3.82 11.40 -21.34
CA THR A 45 3.49 12.82 -21.38
C THR A 45 2.04 13.05 -21.80
N LEU A 46 1.58 12.42 -22.88
CA LEU A 46 0.21 12.59 -23.37
C LEU A 46 -0.84 12.10 -22.38
N THR A 47 -0.62 10.96 -21.75
CA THR A 47 -1.52 10.42 -20.71
C THR A 47 -1.50 11.27 -19.44
N GLY A 48 -0.35 11.80 -19.04
CA GLY A 48 -0.24 12.75 -17.94
C GLY A 48 -1.00 14.05 -18.22
N LEU A 49 -0.83 14.62 -19.42
CA LEU A 49 -1.57 15.82 -19.84
C LEU A 49 -3.08 15.57 -19.91
N ALA A 50 -3.52 14.42 -20.45
CA ALA A 50 -4.93 14.07 -20.45
C ALA A 50 -5.50 14.05 -19.03
N PHE A 51 -4.79 13.44 -18.06
CA PHE A 51 -5.25 13.43 -16.67
C PHE A 51 -5.29 14.81 -16.03
N LEU A 52 -4.31 15.68 -16.31
CA LEU A 52 -4.34 17.08 -15.85
C LEU A 52 -5.54 17.84 -16.43
N LEU A 53 -5.90 17.60 -17.69
CA LEU A 53 -7.11 18.17 -18.29
C LEU A 53 -8.38 17.63 -17.63
N LEU A 54 -8.41 16.35 -17.24
CA LEU A 54 -9.54 15.80 -16.46
C LEU A 54 -9.65 16.49 -15.09
N ILE A 55 -8.55 16.65 -14.36
CA ILE A 55 -8.54 17.38 -13.09
C ILE A 55 -9.07 18.81 -13.29
N TRP A 56 -8.65 19.47 -14.37
CA TRP A 56 -9.12 20.82 -14.68
C TRP A 56 -10.63 20.87 -14.91
N LEU A 57 -11.21 19.92 -15.65
CA LEU A 57 -12.66 19.80 -15.83
C LEU A 57 -13.41 19.66 -14.49
N PHE A 58 -12.83 18.94 -13.53
CA PHE A 58 -13.39 18.81 -12.18
C PHE A 58 -13.27 20.10 -11.36
N ILE A 59 -12.13 20.80 -11.42
CA ILE A 59 -11.88 22.07 -10.73
C ILE A 59 -12.92 23.11 -11.12
N VAL A 60 -13.18 23.25 -12.43
CA VAL A 60 -14.14 24.23 -12.95
C VAL A 60 -15.59 23.71 -12.92
N THR A 61 -15.80 22.45 -12.49
CA THR A 61 -17.10 21.78 -12.52
C THR A 61 -17.75 21.90 -13.91
N ASP A 62 -17.06 21.44 -14.95
CA ASP A 62 -17.60 21.45 -16.32
C ASP A 62 -18.73 20.41 -16.46
N LEU A 63 -19.98 20.87 -16.28
CA LEU A 63 -21.19 20.05 -16.30
C LEU A 63 -21.61 19.56 -17.70
N SER A 64 -20.78 19.81 -18.72
CA SER A 64 -20.97 19.24 -20.05
C SER A 64 -20.27 17.88 -20.23
N VAL A 65 -19.54 17.41 -19.22
CA VAL A 65 -18.87 16.10 -19.18
C VAL A 65 -19.59 15.19 -18.18
N ASP A 66 -20.06 14.02 -18.64
CA ASP A 66 -20.87 13.07 -17.87
C ASP A 66 -20.20 12.68 -16.54
N LEU A 67 -18.88 12.44 -16.56
CA LEU A 67 -18.14 12.06 -15.37
C LEU A 67 -18.14 13.16 -14.28
N VAL A 68 -18.03 14.42 -14.70
CA VAL A 68 -18.04 15.58 -13.80
C VAL A 68 -19.42 15.78 -13.21
N VAL A 69 -20.48 15.64 -14.02
CA VAL A 69 -21.88 15.69 -13.54
C VAL A 69 -22.11 14.66 -12.44
N ARG A 70 -21.59 13.44 -12.61
CA ARG A 70 -21.82 12.35 -11.63
C ARG A 70 -21.02 12.47 -10.34
N ASN A 71 -19.92 13.25 -10.33
CA ASN A 71 -18.92 13.20 -9.25
C ASN A 71 -18.47 14.58 -8.75
N SER A 72 -19.02 15.68 -9.25
CA SER A 72 -18.70 17.06 -8.85
C SER A 72 -19.99 17.84 -8.53
N HIS A 73 -19.84 18.99 -7.87
CA HIS A 73 -20.93 19.92 -7.57
C HIS A 73 -20.34 21.32 -7.35
N SER A 74 -21.05 22.37 -7.73
CA SER A 74 -20.64 23.77 -7.53
C SER A 74 -20.20 24.12 -6.10
N LEU A 75 -20.99 23.73 -5.09
CA LEU A 75 -20.78 23.98 -3.65
C LEU A 75 -19.67 23.14 -3.00
N LYS A 76 -19.10 22.18 -3.73
CA LYS A 76 -18.11 21.26 -3.18
C LYS A 76 -16.79 21.99 -2.90
N PRO A 77 -16.16 21.77 -1.73
CA PRO A 77 -14.82 22.27 -1.45
C PRO A 77 -13.80 21.88 -2.53
N MET A 78 -12.83 22.76 -2.82
CA MET A 78 -11.88 22.58 -3.93
C MET A 78 -11.08 21.28 -3.83
N LEU A 79 -10.68 20.87 -2.62
CA LEU A 79 -9.96 19.62 -2.40
C LEU A 79 -10.73 18.42 -2.98
N TYR A 80 -12.05 18.37 -2.78
CA TYR A 80 -12.92 17.28 -3.23
C TYR A 80 -13.38 17.43 -4.68
N LYS A 81 -13.26 18.63 -5.26
CA LYS A 81 -13.33 18.78 -6.72
C LYS A 81 -12.11 18.09 -7.36
N ILE A 82 -10.91 18.40 -6.89
CA ILE A 82 -9.67 17.81 -7.40
C ILE A 82 -9.69 16.29 -7.21
N SER A 83 -9.92 15.80 -5.98
CA SER A 83 -9.91 14.36 -5.70
C SER A 83 -11.10 13.61 -6.29
N GLY A 84 -12.20 14.32 -6.60
CA GLY A 84 -13.30 13.80 -7.40
C GLY A 84 -12.86 13.25 -8.76
N ALA A 85 -11.75 13.76 -9.34
CA ALA A 85 -11.20 13.27 -10.60
C ALA A 85 -10.66 11.83 -10.53
N TRP A 86 -10.37 11.30 -9.33
CA TRP A 86 -9.97 9.89 -9.15
C TRP A 86 -10.80 9.12 -8.13
N GLY A 87 -11.80 9.74 -7.49
CA GLY A 87 -12.75 9.08 -6.59
C GLY A 87 -13.81 8.22 -7.29
N ASN A 88 -13.70 8.06 -8.62
CA ASN A 88 -14.69 7.39 -9.46
C ASN A 88 -14.03 6.32 -10.35
N HIS A 89 -14.81 5.61 -11.15
CA HIS A 89 -14.31 4.51 -11.98
C HIS A 89 -13.37 4.99 -13.11
N GLU A 90 -13.85 5.85 -14.00
CA GLU A 90 -13.17 6.31 -15.22
C GLU A 90 -11.88 7.08 -14.89
N GLY A 91 -11.99 8.03 -13.98
CA GLY A 91 -10.90 8.92 -13.60
C GLY A 91 -9.80 8.22 -12.81
N SER A 92 -10.16 7.25 -11.96
CA SER A 92 -9.15 6.40 -11.30
C SER A 92 -8.41 5.48 -12.28
N MET A 93 -9.06 5.05 -13.37
CA MET A 93 -8.43 4.26 -14.43
C MET A 93 -7.56 5.12 -15.34
N LEU A 94 -7.92 6.39 -15.55
CA LEU A 94 -7.02 7.35 -16.17
C LEU A 94 -5.81 7.64 -15.27
N LEU A 95 -6.00 7.85 -13.96
CA LEU A 95 -4.89 7.95 -13.00
C LEU A 95 -3.99 6.71 -13.06
N TRP A 96 -4.57 5.50 -13.05
CA TRP A 96 -3.85 4.24 -13.24
C TRP A 96 -2.94 4.37 -14.47
N LEU A 97 -3.54 4.58 -15.65
CA LEU A 97 -2.83 4.66 -16.92
C LEU A 97 -1.77 5.78 -16.97
N SER A 98 -2.01 6.93 -16.35
CA SER A 98 -1.03 8.01 -16.24
C SER A 98 0.17 7.58 -15.40
N VAL A 99 -0.03 6.85 -14.30
CA VAL A 99 1.08 6.27 -13.51
C VAL A 99 1.81 5.20 -14.33
N LEU A 100 1.11 4.41 -15.16
CA LEU A 100 1.72 3.39 -16.03
C LEU A 100 2.64 4.02 -17.07
N GLY A 101 2.13 5.07 -17.72
CA GLY A 101 2.83 5.87 -18.72
C GLY A 101 4.02 6.59 -18.11
N ALA A 102 3.84 7.22 -16.94
CA ALA A 102 4.92 7.85 -16.19
C ALA A 102 6.00 6.85 -15.80
N ALA A 103 5.64 5.65 -15.36
CA ALA A 103 6.58 4.57 -15.04
C ALA A 103 7.35 4.12 -16.29
N GLY A 104 6.67 3.95 -17.44
CA GLY A 104 7.30 3.63 -18.72
C GLY A 104 8.28 4.71 -19.20
N ALA A 105 7.87 5.98 -19.12
CA ALA A 105 8.71 7.14 -19.43
C ALA A 105 9.93 7.21 -18.49
N ALA A 106 9.73 6.98 -17.19
CA ALA A 106 10.81 6.99 -16.21
C ALA A 106 11.83 5.87 -16.48
N VAL A 107 11.39 4.66 -16.84
CA VAL A 107 12.29 3.58 -17.29
C VAL A 107 13.05 4.01 -18.54
N ALA A 108 12.37 4.60 -19.53
CA ALA A 108 12.99 5.07 -20.77
C ALA A 108 14.02 6.20 -20.55
N LEU A 109 13.86 7.02 -19.52
CA LEU A 109 14.78 8.11 -19.18
C LEU A 109 15.97 7.65 -18.33
N PHE A 110 15.70 6.88 -17.27
CA PHE A 110 16.69 6.62 -16.21
C PHE A 110 17.38 5.27 -16.31
N GLU A 111 16.79 4.28 -16.99
CA GLU A 111 17.38 2.95 -17.05
C GLU A 111 18.55 2.90 -18.04
N GLN A 112 19.71 2.49 -17.55
CA GLN A 112 20.97 2.42 -18.30
C GLN A 112 21.76 1.13 -18.05
N ARG A 113 21.31 0.28 -17.12
CA ARG A 113 22.00 -0.96 -16.70
C ARG A 113 21.59 -2.18 -17.52
N LEU A 114 20.41 -2.12 -18.15
CA LEU A 114 19.93 -3.17 -19.05
C LEU A 114 20.64 -3.09 -20.41
N LYS A 115 20.84 -4.25 -21.04
CA LYS A 115 21.26 -4.31 -22.44
C LYS A 115 20.18 -3.65 -23.32
N PRO A 116 20.55 -2.98 -24.42
CA PRO A 116 19.59 -2.29 -25.29
C PRO A 116 18.40 -3.18 -25.70
N ARG A 117 18.67 -4.41 -26.15
CA ARG A 117 17.64 -5.37 -26.55
C ARG A 117 16.68 -5.75 -25.42
N THR A 118 17.18 -5.94 -24.19
CA THR A 118 16.37 -6.24 -23.00
C THR A 118 15.54 -5.02 -22.58
N LEU A 119 16.09 -3.81 -22.73
CA LEU A 119 15.36 -2.57 -22.50
C LEU A 119 14.23 -2.37 -23.52
N THR A 120 14.48 -2.59 -24.81
CA THR A 120 13.43 -2.54 -25.85
C THR A 120 12.32 -3.53 -25.52
N ALA A 121 12.65 -4.79 -25.19
CA ALA A 121 11.64 -5.78 -24.80
C ALA A 121 10.85 -5.38 -23.53
N THR A 122 11.51 -4.75 -22.56
CA THR A 122 10.87 -4.23 -21.35
C THR A 122 9.87 -3.11 -21.68
N LEU A 123 10.26 -2.16 -22.52
CA LEU A 123 9.39 -1.05 -22.92
C LEU A 123 8.24 -1.53 -23.80
N VAL A 124 8.45 -2.54 -24.66
CA VAL A 124 7.36 -3.19 -25.42
C VAL A 124 6.36 -3.85 -24.47
N ALA A 125 6.83 -4.58 -23.46
CA ALA A 125 5.94 -5.19 -22.47
C ALA A 125 5.12 -4.14 -21.71
N GLN A 126 5.75 -3.05 -21.27
CA GLN A 126 5.06 -1.94 -20.60
C GLN A 126 4.01 -1.30 -21.53
N SER A 127 4.32 -1.11 -22.81
CA SER A 127 3.40 -0.54 -23.79
C SER A 127 2.23 -1.47 -24.13
N ALA A 128 2.46 -2.80 -24.16
CA ALA A 128 1.40 -3.80 -24.32
C ALA A 128 0.42 -3.82 -23.14
N LEU A 129 0.91 -3.59 -21.92
CA LEU A 129 0.04 -3.36 -20.75
C LEU A 129 -0.76 -2.06 -20.94
N SER A 130 -0.09 -0.96 -21.30
CA SER A 130 -0.79 0.33 -21.52
C SER A 130 -1.87 0.23 -22.58
N LEU A 131 -1.64 -0.54 -23.66
CA LEU A 131 -2.58 -0.69 -24.76
C LEU A 131 -3.94 -1.25 -24.33
N GLY A 132 -3.98 -2.23 -23.41
CA GLY A 132 -5.25 -2.76 -22.93
C GLY A 132 -6.01 -1.74 -22.07
N PHE A 133 -5.30 -0.95 -21.26
CA PHE A 133 -5.91 0.15 -20.50
C PHE A 133 -6.33 1.33 -21.38
N PHE A 134 -5.60 1.62 -22.47
CA PHE A 134 -6.05 2.55 -23.51
C PHE A 134 -7.36 2.05 -24.13
N ALA A 135 -7.42 0.79 -24.57
CA ALA A 135 -8.64 0.20 -25.10
C ALA A 135 -9.79 0.27 -24.10
N PHE A 136 -9.53 -0.03 -22.82
CA PHE A 136 -10.51 0.07 -21.76
C PHE A 136 -11.09 1.49 -21.62
N LEU A 137 -10.24 2.52 -21.53
CA LEU A 137 -10.71 3.90 -21.41
C LEU A 137 -11.38 4.41 -22.68
N LEU A 138 -10.89 4.03 -23.86
CA LEU A 138 -11.42 4.55 -25.12
C LEU A 138 -12.77 3.93 -25.49
N PHE A 139 -12.96 2.64 -25.24
CA PHE A 139 -14.15 1.92 -25.68
C PHE A 139 -15.17 1.64 -24.59
N VAL A 140 -14.75 1.54 -23.31
CA VAL A 140 -15.64 1.09 -22.22
C VAL A 140 -15.85 2.18 -21.17
N SER A 141 -14.77 2.83 -20.72
CA SER A 141 -14.77 3.69 -19.53
C SER A 141 -14.25 5.09 -19.84
N ASN A 142 -14.85 5.79 -20.82
CA ASN A 142 -14.37 7.07 -21.33
C ASN A 142 -14.54 8.24 -20.32
N PRO A 143 -13.44 8.80 -19.77
CA PRO A 143 -13.51 9.87 -18.77
C PRO A 143 -13.92 11.23 -19.37
N PHE A 144 -13.90 11.38 -20.69
CA PHE A 144 -14.19 12.62 -21.41
C PHE A 144 -15.54 12.58 -22.14
N LYS A 145 -16.41 11.61 -21.80
CA LYS A 145 -17.72 11.46 -22.44
C LYS A 145 -18.56 12.73 -22.27
N ARG A 146 -18.95 13.32 -23.41
CA ARG A 146 -19.79 14.52 -23.48
C ARG A 146 -21.26 14.18 -23.26
N LEU A 147 -21.98 15.09 -22.61
CA LEU A 147 -23.44 15.10 -22.63
C LEU A 147 -23.95 15.88 -23.86
N PRO A 148 -25.12 15.50 -24.43
CA PRO A 148 -25.74 16.26 -25.51
C PRO A 148 -26.07 17.71 -25.11
N ALA A 149 -26.51 17.90 -23.86
CA ALA A 149 -26.72 19.20 -23.24
C ALA A 149 -26.05 19.21 -21.85
N PRO A 150 -25.37 20.30 -21.45
CA PRO A 150 -24.80 20.40 -20.11
C PRO A 150 -25.87 20.30 -19.03
N ALA A 151 -25.58 19.60 -17.93
CA ALA A 151 -26.46 19.56 -16.77
C ALA A 151 -26.48 20.93 -16.05
N THR A 152 -27.55 21.21 -15.31
CA THR A 152 -27.68 22.42 -14.51
C THR A 152 -26.86 22.37 -13.23
N GLU A 153 -26.72 21.19 -12.62
CA GLU A 153 -25.88 20.93 -11.45
C GLU A 153 -25.40 19.47 -11.43
N GLY A 154 -24.29 19.22 -10.75
CA GLY A 154 -23.74 17.88 -10.55
C GLY A 154 -24.29 17.18 -9.30
N MET A 155 -24.27 15.85 -9.31
CA MET A 155 -24.81 14.99 -8.24
C MET A 155 -23.94 14.96 -6.97
N GLY A 156 -22.75 15.58 -6.99
CA GLY A 156 -21.80 15.49 -5.88
C GLY A 156 -20.97 14.21 -5.92
N LEU A 157 -20.08 14.06 -4.93
CA LEU A 157 -19.26 12.85 -4.75
C LEU A 157 -19.84 12.14 -3.53
N ASN A 158 -19.72 10.81 -3.48
CA ASN A 158 -20.08 10.05 -2.29
C ASN A 158 -19.52 10.76 -1.03
N PRO A 159 -20.38 11.14 -0.07
CA PRO A 159 -19.95 11.92 1.08
C PRO A 159 -18.86 11.29 1.95
N LEU A 160 -18.79 9.95 2.04
CA LEU A 160 -17.69 9.24 2.73
C LEU A 160 -16.32 9.48 2.09
N LEU A 161 -16.29 9.96 0.85
CA LEU A 161 -15.06 10.27 0.13
C LEU A 161 -14.69 11.76 0.24
N GLN A 162 -15.51 12.58 0.90
CA GLN A 162 -15.22 13.98 1.19
C GLN A 162 -14.36 14.13 2.45
N ASP A 163 -13.24 13.42 2.45
CA ASP A 163 -12.22 13.40 3.50
C ASP A 163 -10.81 13.56 2.87
N PRO A 164 -9.85 14.22 3.54
CA PRO A 164 -8.48 14.32 3.03
C PRO A 164 -7.84 12.97 2.70
N GLY A 165 -8.25 11.87 3.35
CA GLY A 165 -7.86 10.50 3.05
C GLY A 165 -8.00 10.17 1.56
N LEU A 166 -9.14 10.47 0.92
CA LEU A 166 -9.33 10.27 -0.52
C LEU A 166 -8.28 11.02 -1.36
N ALA A 167 -7.87 12.21 -0.94
CA ALA A 167 -6.94 13.01 -1.73
C ALA A 167 -5.53 12.42 -1.76
N PHE A 168 -5.10 11.75 -0.68
CA PHE A 168 -3.73 11.26 -0.53
C PHE A 168 -3.59 9.75 -0.70
N HIS A 169 -4.48 8.97 -0.12
CA HIS A 169 -4.36 7.52 -0.03
C HIS A 169 -4.42 6.82 -1.41
N PRO A 170 -5.47 6.99 -2.24
CA PRO A 170 -5.55 6.32 -3.54
C PRO A 170 -4.35 6.63 -4.45
N PRO A 171 -3.92 7.89 -4.66
CA PRO A 171 -2.74 8.15 -5.48
C PRO A 171 -1.49 7.39 -5.01
N THR A 172 -1.22 7.36 -3.69
CA THR A 172 -0.09 6.58 -3.16
C THR A 172 -0.22 5.08 -3.42
N LEU A 173 -1.42 4.51 -3.27
CA LEU A 173 -1.66 3.11 -3.65
C LEU A 173 -1.45 2.87 -5.15
N TYR A 174 -1.93 3.75 -6.03
CA TYR A 174 -1.73 3.63 -7.47
C TYR A 174 -0.24 3.67 -7.83
N PHE A 175 0.55 4.61 -7.28
CA PHE A 175 2.01 4.61 -7.47
C PHE A 175 2.67 3.28 -7.06
N GLY A 176 2.14 2.63 -6.02
CA GLY A 176 2.56 1.32 -5.58
C GLY A 176 2.14 0.18 -6.52
N TYR A 177 0.83 0.03 -6.74
CA TYR A 177 0.20 -1.02 -7.56
C TYR A 177 0.75 -1.03 -8.97
N VAL A 178 0.70 0.15 -9.59
CA VAL A 178 1.10 0.37 -10.97
C VAL A 178 2.60 0.30 -11.11
N GLY A 179 3.36 0.80 -10.14
CA GLY A 179 4.82 0.74 -10.20
C GLY A 179 5.35 -0.70 -10.29
N LEU A 180 4.64 -1.69 -9.73
CA LEU A 180 4.98 -3.10 -9.89
C LEU A 180 4.91 -3.59 -11.35
N SER A 181 4.19 -2.89 -12.24
CA SER A 181 4.20 -3.17 -13.67
C SER A 181 5.61 -3.07 -14.26
N VAL A 182 6.48 -2.21 -13.69
CA VAL A 182 7.87 -2.11 -14.14
C VAL A 182 8.61 -3.40 -13.84
N ALA A 183 8.45 -3.97 -12.64
CA ALA A 183 9.07 -5.24 -12.30
C ALA A 183 8.56 -6.38 -13.20
N PHE A 184 7.26 -6.40 -13.49
CA PHE A 184 6.66 -7.32 -14.45
C PHE A 184 7.25 -7.15 -15.85
N SER A 185 7.31 -5.92 -16.36
CA SER A 185 7.82 -5.61 -17.71
C SER A 185 9.30 -5.97 -17.86
N PHE A 186 10.10 -5.74 -16.81
CA PHE A 186 11.49 -6.19 -16.74
C PHE A 186 11.56 -7.71 -16.82
N ALA A 187 10.72 -8.43 -16.05
CA ALA A 187 10.68 -9.89 -16.05
C ALA A 187 10.32 -10.46 -17.43
N VAL A 188 9.28 -9.92 -18.07
CA VAL A 188 8.89 -10.27 -19.44
C VAL A 188 10.03 -9.99 -20.43
N GLY A 189 10.64 -8.81 -20.37
CA GLY A 189 11.75 -8.44 -21.25
C GLY A 189 12.97 -9.35 -21.08
N ALA A 190 13.31 -9.71 -19.84
CA ALA A 190 14.40 -10.62 -19.53
C ALA A 190 14.10 -12.08 -19.94
N LEU A 191 12.85 -12.54 -19.88
CA LEU A 191 12.43 -13.85 -20.38
C LEU A 191 12.49 -13.92 -21.91
N ILE A 192 12.05 -12.88 -22.61
CA ILE A 192 12.10 -12.79 -24.09
C ILE A 192 13.55 -12.84 -24.57
N THR A 193 14.43 -12.09 -23.91
CA THR A 193 15.85 -11.98 -24.29
C THR A 193 16.76 -13.02 -23.63
N ARG A 194 16.22 -13.84 -22.73
CA ARG A 194 16.95 -14.82 -21.89
C ARG A 194 18.06 -14.18 -21.06
N ASP A 195 17.91 -12.90 -20.69
CA ASP A 195 18.91 -12.10 -19.97
C ASP A 195 18.58 -11.98 -18.48
N VAL A 196 18.33 -13.11 -17.83
CA VAL A 196 18.00 -13.16 -16.39
C VAL A 196 19.29 -13.34 -15.59
N GLY A 197 19.83 -12.24 -15.07
CA GLY A 197 21.05 -12.24 -14.27
C GLY A 197 21.18 -11.09 -13.28
N PRO A 198 22.36 -10.90 -12.68
CA PRO A 198 22.56 -9.89 -11.65
C PRO A 198 22.39 -8.45 -12.13
N ALA A 199 22.69 -8.16 -13.41
CA ALA A 199 22.49 -6.83 -14.01
C ALA A 199 21.00 -6.47 -14.06
N PHE A 200 20.17 -7.40 -14.57
CA PHE A 200 18.71 -7.33 -14.53
C PHE A 200 18.19 -7.08 -13.11
N ALA A 201 18.64 -7.85 -12.12
CA ALA A 201 18.19 -7.70 -10.74
C ALA A 201 18.61 -6.33 -10.12
N ARG A 202 19.81 -5.84 -10.42
CA ARG A 202 20.25 -4.50 -10.00
C ARG A 202 19.46 -3.38 -10.66
N ALA A 203 19.03 -3.57 -11.90
CA ALA A 203 18.19 -2.63 -12.64
C ALA A 203 16.76 -2.59 -12.07
N MET A 204 16.15 -3.75 -11.82
CA MET A 204 14.79 -3.88 -11.27
C MET A 204 14.63 -3.38 -9.83
N ARG A 205 15.64 -3.61 -8.97
CA ARG A 205 15.54 -3.37 -7.52
C ARG A 205 15.05 -1.97 -7.09
N PRO A 206 15.54 -0.83 -7.63
CA PRO A 206 15.02 0.49 -7.25
C PRO A 206 13.53 0.66 -7.56
N TRP A 207 13.04 0.06 -8.66
CA TRP A 207 11.62 0.10 -9.03
C TRP A 207 10.76 -0.67 -8.03
N VAL A 208 11.17 -1.90 -7.69
CA VAL A 208 10.49 -2.70 -6.66
C VAL A 208 10.47 -1.98 -5.32
N LEU A 209 11.58 -1.36 -4.91
CA LEU A 209 11.65 -0.58 -3.68
C LEU A 209 10.70 0.62 -3.70
N ALA A 210 10.69 1.41 -4.78
CA ALA A 210 9.81 2.57 -4.90
C ALA A 210 8.34 2.16 -4.81
N SER A 211 7.93 1.13 -5.57
CA SER A 211 6.57 0.60 -5.53
C SER A 211 6.18 0.07 -4.14
N TRP A 212 7.10 -0.64 -3.48
CA TRP A 212 6.85 -1.18 -2.14
C TRP A 212 6.72 -0.08 -1.07
N ILE A 213 7.48 1.02 -1.17
CA ILE A 213 7.34 2.19 -0.29
C ILE A 213 5.95 2.80 -0.47
N PHE A 214 5.53 3.05 -1.71
CA PHE A 214 4.22 3.64 -2.00
C PHE A 214 3.06 2.72 -1.58
N LEU A 215 3.18 1.40 -1.79
CA LEU A 215 2.23 0.41 -1.25
C LEU A 215 2.15 0.49 0.27
N THR A 216 3.29 0.53 0.96
CA THR A 216 3.33 0.59 2.42
C THR A 216 2.65 1.85 2.93
N LEU A 217 2.97 3.01 2.36
CA LEU A 217 2.35 4.30 2.71
C LEU A 217 0.85 4.30 2.41
N GLY A 218 0.46 3.79 1.25
CA GLY A 218 -0.94 3.67 0.86
C GLY A 218 -1.72 2.80 1.85
N ILE A 219 -1.28 1.57 2.12
CA ILE A 219 -1.95 0.66 3.07
C ILE A 219 -2.03 1.29 4.47
N THR A 220 -0.93 1.91 4.93
CA THR A 220 -0.88 2.58 6.24
C THR A 220 -1.89 3.73 6.32
N ALA A 221 -1.91 4.61 5.32
CA ALA A 221 -2.84 5.74 5.26
C ALA A 221 -4.29 5.28 5.13
N GLY A 222 -4.54 4.23 4.33
CA GLY A 222 -5.87 3.66 4.15
C GLY A 222 -6.42 3.02 5.42
N SER A 223 -5.60 2.26 6.14
CA SER A 223 -5.95 1.69 7.44
C SER A 223 -6.28 2.79 8.47
N TYR A 224 -5.50 3.88 8.49
CA TYR A 224 -5.78 5.00 9.40
C TYR A 224 -7.08 5.73 9.02
N TRP A 225 -7.30 5.96 7.72
CA TRP A 225 -8.51 6.59 7.22
C TRP A 225 -9.76 5.75 7.54
N ALA A 226 -9.75 4.46 7.20
CA ALA A 226 -10.83 3.53 7.52
C ALA A 226 -11.13 3.46 9.03
N TYR A 227 -10.08 3.57 9.86
CA TYR A 227 -10.21 3.57 11.31
C TYR A 227 -11.04 4.72 11.86
N TYR A 228 -10.87 5.95 11.34
CA TYR A 228 -11.63 7.11 11.85
C TYR A 228 -12.90 7.43 11.07
N GLU A 229 -12.94 7.14 9.77
CA GLU A 229 -14.05 7.52 8.88
C GLU A 229 -15.26 6.57 9.04
N LEU A 230 -15.02 5.26 9.13
CA LEU A 230 -16.10 4.27 9.07
C LEU A 230 -16.85 4.07 10.39
N GLY A 231 -16.45 4.74 11.48
CA GLY A 231 -17.18 4.76 12.75
C GLY A 231 -17.30 3.44 13.53
N TRP A 232 -16.74 2.33 13.03
CA TRP A 232 -16.78 1.00 13.69
C TRP A 232 -15.60 0.74 14.63
N GLY A 233 -14.59 1.62 14.60
CA GLY A 233 -13.47 1.64 15.53
C GLY A 233 -12.34 0.65 15.25
N GLY A 234 -12.40 -0.20 14.23
CA GLY A 234 -11.29 -1.10 13.91
C GLY A 234 -10.30 -0.54 12.87
N TRP A 235 -9.09 -1.07 12.84
CA TRP A 235 -8.01 -0.63 11.93
C TRP A 235 -7.80 -1.55 10.72
N TRP A 236 -8.40 -2.75 10.74
CA TRP A 236 -8.38 -3.74 9.65
C TRP A 236 -9.50 -4.76 9.85
N PHE A 237 -10.33 -5.00 8.83
CA PHE A 237 -11.46 -5.91 8.89
C PHE A 237 -11.31 -7.18 8.04
N TRP A 238 -10.25 -7.26 7.24
CA TRP A 238 -10.10 -8.25 6.16
C TRP A 238 -11.17 -8.10 5.07
N ASP A 239 -11.60 -6.86 4.84
CA ASP A 239 -12.51 -6.52 3.73
C ASP A 239 -11.83 -6.79 2.37
N PRO A 240 -12.56 -7.17 1.30
CA PRO A 240 -11.96 -7.48 0.01
C PRO A 240 -11.06 -6.38 -0.57
N VAL A 241 -11.36 -5.10 -0.33
CA VAL A 241 -10.54 -3.97 -0.80
C VAL A 241 -9.26 -3.84 0.02
N GLU A 242 -9.33 -4.05 1.34
CA GLU A 242 -8.16 -4.13 2.21
C GLU A 242 -7.24 -5.28 1.77
N ASN A 243 -7.81 -6.47 1.55
CA ASN A 243 -7.09 -7.66 1.10
C ASN A 243 -6.46 -7.45 -0.29
N ALA A 244 -7.18 -6.80 -1.20
CA ALA A 244 -6.69 -6.42 -2.52
C ALA A 244 -5.40 -5.58 -2.46
N SER A 245 -5.20 -4.79 -1.41
CA SER A 245 -3.97 -4.03 -1.18
C SER A 245 -2.85 -4.82 -0.52
N LEU A 246 -3.21 -5.75 0.38
CA LEU A 246 -2.24 -6.58 1.07
C LEU A 246 -1.56 -7.61 0.14
N MET A 247 -2.32 -8.20 -0.79
CA MET A 247 -1.81 -9.24 -1.70
C MET A 247 -0.58 -8.81 -2.52
N PRO A 248 -0.59 -7.69 -3.29
CA PRO A 248 0.59 -7.24 -4.02
C PRO A 248 1.72 -6.82 -3.07
N TRP A 249 1.43 -6.31 -1.87
CA TRP A 249 2.46 -5.96 -0.88
C TRP A 249 3.21 -7.20 -0.35
N LEU A 250 2.51 -8.31 -0.08
CA LEU A 250 3.13 -9.58 0.32
C LEU A 250 4.05 -10.12 -0.78
N ALA A 251 3.56 -10.15 -2.02
CA ALA A 251 4.35 -10.57 -3.18
C ALA A 251 5.55 -9.64 -3.43
N ALA A 252 5.37 -8.33 -3.33
CA ALA A 252 6.42 -7.34 -3.49
C ALA A 252 7.47 -7.43 -2.36
N THR A 253 7.07 -7.74 -1.14
CA THR A 253 7.98 -7.97 -0.01
C THR A 253 8.86 -9.20 -0.27
N ALA A 254 8.28 -10.30 -0.75
CA ALA A 254 9.04 -11.48 -1.17
C ALA A 254 9.98 -11.15 -2.34
N LEU A 255 9.48 -10.41 -3.34
CA LEU A 255 10.26 -9.97 -4.50
C LEU A 255 11.45 -9.10 -4.10
N LEU A 256 11.26 -8.16 -3.17
CA LEU A 256 12.30 -7.26 -2.67
C LEU A 256 13.48 -8.04 -2.07
N HIS A 257 13.18 -9.10 -1.33
CA HIS A 257 14.19 -9.99 -0.76
C HIS A 257 14.82 -10.87 -1.85
N SER A 258 14.02 -11.45 -2.75
CA SER A 258 14.52 -12.31 -3.84
C SER A 258 15.43 -11.56 -4.81
N VAL A 259 15.03 -10.36 -5.27
CA VAL A 259 15.82 -9.54 -6.19
C VAL A 259 17.14 -9.10 -5.54
N SER A 260 17.14 -8.92 -4.21
CA SER A 260 18.36 -8.63 -3.45
C SER A 260 19.33 -9.83 -3.44
N VAL A 261 18.82 -11.06 -3.36
CA VAL A 261 19.65 -12.28 -3.48
C VAL A 261 20.21 -12.39 -4.90
N THR A 262 19.36 -12.28 -5.93
CA THR A 262 19.77 -12.36 -7.34
C THR A 262 20.83 -11.31 -7.69
N ALA A 263 20.66 -10.06 -7.25
CA ALA A 263 21.59 -8.97 -7.55
C ALA A 263 22.98 -9.14 -6.92
N ASN A 264 23.07 -9.75 -5.72
CA ASN A 264 24.31 -9.85 -4.96
C ASN A 264 24.98 -11.22 -5.05
N ARG A 265 24.21 -12.28 -5.27
CA ARG A 265 24.65 -13.67 -5.17
C ARG A 265 24.41 -14.48 -6.42
N ASP A 266 23.66 -13.93 -7.38
CA ASP A 266 23.35 -14.62 -8.61
C ASP A 266 22.64 -15.96 -8.37
N ALA A 267 21.74 -15.99 -7.39
CA ALA A 267 20.91 -17.13 -7.00
C ALA A 267 19.44 -16.74 -7.07
N LEU A 268 18.50 -17.70 -7.10
CA LEU A 268 17.05 -17.45 -7.14
C LEU A 268 16.57 -16.67 -8.38
N ARG A 269 17.24 -16.84 -9.53
CA ARG A 269 16.87 -16.18 -10.80
C ARG A 269 15.41 -16.46 -11.19
N ALA A 270 15.06 -17.74 -11.35
CA ALA A 270 13.72 -18.21 -11.66
C ALA A 270 12.66 -17.67 -10.68
N TRP A 271 12.93 -17.80 -9.39
CA TRP A 271 12.03 -17.35 -8.32
C TRP A 271 11.79 -15.84 -8.34
N THR A 272 12.84 -15.05 -8.62
CA THR A 272 12.73 -13.58 -8.73
C THR A 272 11.85 -13.18 -9.90
N VAL A 273 11.98 -13.85 -11.05
CA VAL A 273 11.13 -13.61 -12.22
C VAL A 273 9.68 -13.99 -11.90
N MET A 274 9.45 -15.15 -11.29
CA MET A 274 8.10 -15.59 -10.88
C MET A 274 7.45 -14.57 -9.94
N LEU A 275 8.15 -14.13 -8.89
CA LEU A 275 7.63 -13.15 -7.94
C LEU A 275 7.35 -11.79 -8.59
N ALA A 276 8.12 -11.39 -9.60
CA ALA A 276 7.85 -10.15 -10.35
C ALA A 276 6.55 -10.25 -11.16
N VAL A 277 6.27 -11.41 -11.75
CA VAL A 277 4.99 -11.69 -12.42
C VAL A 277 3.86 -11.68 -11.40
N VAL A 278 3.98 -12.49 -10.33
CA VAL A 278 2.96 -12.63 -9.28
C VAL A 278 2.63 -11.29 -8.62
N ALA A 279 3.63 -10.45 -8.31
CA ALA A 279 3.40 -9.18 -7.63
C ALA A 279 2.49 -8.25 -8.45
N PHE A 280 2.73 -8.12 -9.75
CA PHE A 280 1.85 -7.32 -10.62
C PHE A 280 0.51 -8.02 -10.89
N SER A 281 0.49 -9.34 -11.01
CA SER A 281 -0.73 -10.13 -11.11
C SER A 281 -1.67 -9.86 -9.93
N MET A 282 -1.15 -9.76 -8.70
CA MET A 282 -1.96 -9.42 -7.53
C MET A 282 -2.53 -8.00 -7.59
N SER A 283 -1.80 -7.02 -8.15
CA SER A 283 -2.36 -5.68 -8.40
C SER A 283 -3.52 -5.71 -9.41
N MET A 284 -3.41 -6.53 -10.45
CA MET A 284 -4.48 -6.72 -11.46
C MET A 284 -5.71 -7.42 -10.86
N ILE A 285 -5.51 -8.49 -10.09
CA ILE A 285 -6.59 -9.17 -9.35
C ILE A 285 -7.26 -8.19 -8.38
N GLY A 286 -6.49 -7.40 -7.63
CA GLY A 286 -7.03 -6.36 -6.77
C GLY A 286 -7.87 -5.35 -7.54
N THR A 287 -7.39 -4.90 -8.70
CA THR A 287 -8.17 -3.99 -9.58
C THR A 287 -9.50 -4.62 -10.01
N PHE A 288 -9.52 -5.91 -10.34
CA PHE A 288 -10.76 -6.63 -10.66
C PHE A 288 -11.70 -6.74 -9.46
N ILE A 289 -11.20 -7.13 -8.28
CA ILE A 289 -11.99 -7.28 -7.05
C ILE A 289 -12.70 -5.98 -6.69
N VAL A 290 -11.98 -4.85 -6.71
CA VAL A 290 -12.50 -3.55 -6.26
C VAL A 290 -13.51 -2.94 -7.26
N ARG A 291 -13.54 -3.41 -8.51
CA ARG A 291 -14.31 -2.76 -9.61
C ARG A 291 -15.41 -3.62 -10.22
N SER A 292 -15.30 -4.93 -10.11
CA SER A 292 -16.26 -5.86 -10.73
C SER A 292 -17.65 -5.88 -10.07
N GLY A 293 -17.75 -5.45 -8.82
CA GLY A 293 -19.00 -5.56 -8.04
C GLY A 293 -19.37 -6.99 -7.63
N LEU A 294 -18.49 -7.97 -7.86
CA LEU A 294 -18.72 -9.38 -7.49
C LEU A 294 -18.61 -9.66 -5.99
N LEU A 295 -17.98 -8.76 -5.24
CA LEU A 295 -17.82 -8.86 -3.79
C LEU A 295 -18.43 -7.63 -3.14
N THR A 296 -19.20 -7.84 -2.08
CA THR A 296 -19.64 -6.74 -1.22
C THR A 296 -18.45 -6.23 -0.41
N SER A 297 -18.26 -4.91 -0.40
CA SER A 297 -17.20 -4.26 0.36
C SER A 297 -17.65 -2.87 0.80
N VAL A 298 -17.28 -2.49 2.01
CA VAL A 298 -17.53 -1.15 2.56
C VAL A 298 -16.62 -0.07 1.94
N HIS A 299 -15.56 -0.50 1.26
CA HIS A 299 -14.58 0.39 0.62
C HIS A 299 -14.73 0.43 -0.92
N ALA A 300 -15.76 -0.22 -1.48
CA ALA A 300 -16.01 -0.24 -2.92
C ALA A 300 -17.04 0.83 -3.32
N PHE A 301 -16.55 1.92 -3.93
CA PHE A 301 -17.37 3.09 -4.27
C PHE A 301 -17.68 3.25 -5.76
N ALA A 302 -17.05 2.45 -6.62
CA ALA A 302 -17.27 2.50 -8.06
C ALA A 302 -17.17 1.09 -8.64
N VAL A 303 -18.34 0.43 -8.70
CA VAL A 303 -18.56 -0.94 -9.17
C VAL A 303 -19.41 -0.94 -10.43
N ASP A 304 -19.02 -1.73 -11.43
CA ASP A 304 -19.74 -1.89 -12.68
C ASP A 304 -19.40 -3.28 -13.29
N PRO A 305 -20.36 -4.24 -13.34
CA PRO A 305 -20.12 -5.59 -13.84
C PRO A 305 -19.65 -5.65 -15.30
N GLU A 306 -20.15 -4.77 -16.17
CA GLU A 306 -19.77 -4.74 -17.59
C GLU A 306 -18.28 -4.39 -17.71
N ARG A 307 -17.84 -3.37 -16.97
CA ARG A 307 -16.43 -2.98 -16.87
C ARG A 307 -15.57 -4.06 -16.23
N GLY A 308 -16.11 -4.74 -15.22
CA GLY A 308 -15.50 -5.89 -14.56
C GLY A 308 -15.13 -7.00 -15.54
N SER A 309 -16.01 -7.31 -16.50
CA SER A 309 -15.77 -8.35 -17.51
C SER A 309 -14.59 -8.01 -18.43
N PHE A 310 -14.44 -6.75 -18.82
CA PHE A 310 -13.30 -6.32 -19.63
C PHE A 310 -11.98 -6.42 -18.85
N ILE A 311 -11.99 -6.00 -17.57
CA ILE A 311 -10.83 -6.13 -16.69
C ILE A 311 -10.46 -7.62 -16.51
N LEU A 312 -11.45 -8.51 -16.39
CA LEU A 312 -11.22 -9.95 -16.32
C LEU A 312 -10.53 -10.49 -17.60
N ALA A 313 -10.95 -10.02 -18.78
CA ALA A 313 -10.31 -10.39 -20.05
C ALA A 313 -8.85 -9.89 -20.12
N LEU A 314 -8.58 -8.64 -19.70
CA LEU A 314 -7.22 -8.11 -19.58
C LEU A 314 -6.38 -8.91 -18.59
N LEU A 315 -6.97 -9.30 -17.46
CA LEU A 315 -6.32 -10.10 -16.43
C LEU A 315 -5.94 -11.48 -16.97
N ALA A 316 -6.87 -12.17 -17.66
CA ALA A 316 -6.59 -13.44 -18.31
C ALA A 316 -5.47 -13.32 -19.36
N LEU A 317 -5.48 -12.25 -20.17
CA LEU A 317 -4.45 -12.00 -21.16
C LEU A 317 -3.07 -11.74 -20.53
N TYR A 318 -2.99 -10.86 -19.54
CA TYR A 318 -1.70 -10.44 -18.95
C TYR A 318 -1.13 -11.48 -18.01
N ILE A 319 -1.93 -12.02 -17.10
CA ILE A 319 -1.49 -13.05 -16.17
C ILE A 319 -1.25 -14.36 -16.93
N GLY A 320 -2.23 -14.80 -17.73
CA GLY A 320 -2.12 -16.02 -18.52
C GLY A 320 -0.95 -15.96 -19.51
N GLY A 321 -0.81 -14.85 -20.24
CA GLY A 321 0.30 -14.64 -21.17
C GLY A 321 1.68 -14.62 -20.49
N ALA A 322 1.80 -13.96 -19.33
CA ALA A 322 3.06 -13.93 -18.59
C ALA A 322 3.42 -15.28 -17.97
N LEU A 323 2.45 -16.01 -17.42
CA LEU A 323 2.66 -17.35 -16.86
C LEU A 323 2.99 -18.36 -17.97
N ALA A 324 2.32 -18.29 -19.12
CA ALA A 324 2.64 -19.12 -20.28
C ALA A 324 4.06 -18.83 -20.80
N LEU A 325 4.44 -17.55 -20.92
CA LEU A 325 5.80 -17.15 -21.29
C LEU A 325 6.82 -17.64 -20.26
N PHE A 326 6.52 -17.51 -18.96
CA PHE A 326 7.36 -18.03 -17.89
C PHE A 326 7.55 -19.53 -18.04
N GLY A 327 6.48 -20.33 -18.15
CA GLY A 327 6.55 -21.78 -18.33
C GLY A 327 7.35 -22.17 -19.58
N ALA A 328 7.17 -21.47 -20.70
CA ALA A 328 7.88 -21.74 -21.95
C ALA A 328 9.38 -21.36 -21.92
N ARG A 329 9.80 -20.46 -21.01
CA ARG A 329 11.17 -19.93 -20.98
C ARG A 329 11.95 -20.30 -19.72
N ILE A 330 11.31 -20.83 -18.69
CA ILE A 330 11.96 -21.09 -17.40
C ILE A 330 13.12 -22.08 -17.51
N GLY A 331 13.03 -23.09 -18.37
CA GLY A 331 14.12 -24.05 -18.61
C GLY A 331 15.38 -23.42 -19.21
N ALA A 332 15.26 -22.24 -19.84
CA ALA A 332 16.41 -21.47 -20.34
C ALA A 332 17.02 -20.54 -19.28
N VAL A 333 16.37 -20.37 -18.12
CA VAL A 333 16.89 -19.59 -17.00
C VAL A 333 17.86 -20.47 -16.22
N ALA A 334 19.16 -20.19 -16.36
CA ALA A 334 20.19 -20.94 -15.65
C ALA A 334 19.92 -21.01 -14.14
N GLU A 335 20.12 -22.19 -13.56
CA GLU A 335 20.20 -22.32 -12.10
C GLU A 335 21.34 -21.42 -11.62
N GLY A 336 20.98 -20.46 -10.77
CA GLY A 336 21.96 -19.56 -10.18
C GLY A 336 22.93 -20.30 -9.24
N LYS A 337 23.77 -19.56 -8.53
CA LYS A 337 24.74 -20.14 -7.58
C LYS A 337 24.03 -20.88 -6.45
N ARG A 338 24.56 -22.06 -6.11
CA ARG A 338 24.13 -22.86 -4.95
C ARG A 338 24.56 -22.22 -3.62
N PHE A 339 23.80 -22.49 -2.56
CA PHE A 339 24.06 -22.03 -1.19
C PHE A 339 23.66 -23.12 -0.20
N ALA A 340 24.24 -23.10 1.00
CA ALA A 340 23.89 -24.04 2.06
C ALA A 340 22.54 -23.69 2.71
N LEU A 341 21.82 -24.68 3.25
CA LEU A 341 20.56 -24.45 3.95
C LEU A 341 20.73 -23.46 5.12
N LEU A 342 21.78 -23.66 5.93
CA LEU A 342 22.19 -22.71 6.96
C LEU A 342 22.98 -21.54 6.33
N SER A 343 22.23 -20.61 5.75
CA SER A 343 22.76 -19.37 5.18
C SER A 343 21.69 -18.28 5.19
N ARG A 344 22.11 -17.04 4.97
CA ARG A 344 21.16 -15.93 4.78
C ARG A 344 20.24 -16.18 3.59
N GLU A 345 20.76 -16.71 2.48
CA GLU A 345 19.95 -17.11 1.32
C GLU A 345 18.87 -18.12 1.72
N GLY A 346 19.23 -19.16 2.49
CA GLY A 346 18.28 -20.15 3.00
C GLY A 346 17.16 -19.53 3.84
N SER A 347 17.49 -18.63 4.78
CA SER A 347 16.48 -17.92 5.57
C SER A 347 15.57 -17.03 4.71
N LEU A 348 16.11 -16.39 3.66
CA LEU A 348 15.32 -15.57 2.74
C LEU A 348 14.40 -16.40 1.84
N VAL A 349 14.79 -17.63 1.50
CA VAL A 349 13.91 -18.58 0.81
C VAL A 349 12.74 -18.98 1.71
N ILE A 350 13.00 -19.34 2.97
CA ILE A 350 11.93 -19.67 3.94
C ILE A 350 11.00 -18.48 4.14
N ASN A 351 11.55 -17.27 4.31
CA ASN A 351 10.79 -16.03 4.38
C ASN A 351 9.88 -15.83 3.16
N ASN A 352 10.43 -15.99 1.96
CA ASN A 352 9.66 -15.83 0.73
C ASN A 352 8.56 -16.89 0.61
N LEU A 353 8.84 -18.14 0.98
CA LEU A 353 7.84 -19.21 1.00
C LEU A 353 6.69 -18.86 1.94
N LEU A 354 6.98 -18.46 3.18
CA LEU A 354 5.97 -18.10 4.17
C LEU A 354 5.13 -16.89 3.73
N LEU A 355 5.75 -15.85 3.18
CA LEU A 355 5.04 -14.71 2.58
C LEU A 355 4.13 -15.15 1.42
N SER A 356 4.60 -16.04 0.54
CA SER A 356 3.81 -16.58 -0.56
C SER A 356 2.65 -17.45 -0.06
N VAL A 357 2.82 -18.22 1.02
CA VAL A 357 1.73 -19.01 1.61
C VAL A 357 0.68 -18.10 2.25
N ILE A 358 1.09 -17.06 3.00
CA ILE A 358 0.14 -16.07 3.53
C ILE A 358 -0.62 -15.38 2.39
N LEU A 359 0.07 -15.04 1.29
CA LEU A 359 -0.56 -14.50 0.09
C LEU A 359 -1.64 -15.45 -0.45
N VAL A 360 -1.35 -16.75 -0.57
CA VAL A 360 -2.33 -17.75 -1.02
C VAL A 360 -3.51 -17.83 -0.04
N VAL A 361 -3.28 -17.82 1.28
CA VAL A 361 -4.35 -17.81 2.29
C VAL A 361 -5.27 -16.60 2.11
N VAL A 362 -4.69 -15.41 1.91
CA VAL A 362 -5.44 -14.16 1.69
C VAL A 362 -6.22 -14.22 0.39
N LEU A 363 -5.58 -14.64 -0.71
CA LEU A 363 -6.20 -14.77 -2.03
C LEU A 363 -7.37 -15.75 -2.00
N THR A 364 -7.16 -16.97 -1.48
CA THR A 364 -8.19 -18.00 -1.39
C THR A 364 -9.34 -17.55 -0.51
N GLY A 365 -9.06 -16.97 0.67
CA GLY A 365 -10.13 -16.47 1.55
C GLY A 365 -10.94 -15.34 0.91
N THR A 366 -10.29 -14.46 0.15
CA THR A 366 -10.95 -13.34 -0.54
C THR A 366 -11.80 -13.80 -1.72
N LEU A 367 -11.33 -14.80 -2.48
CA LEU A 367 -12.06 -15.33 -3.65
C LEU A 367 -13.10 -16.40 -3.29
N ALA A 368 -13.05 -16.98 -2.09
CA ALA A 368 -13.96 -18.05 -1.68
C ALA A 368 -15.45 -17.65 -1.77
N PRO A 369 -15.89 -16.44 -1.36
CA PRO A 369 -17.28 -16.02 -1.55
C PRO A 369 -17.74 -16.03 -3.01
N ILE A 370 -16.89 -15.60 -3.96
CA ILE A 370 -17.21 -15.61 -5.40
C ILE A 370 -17.44 -17.04 -5.89
N VAL A 371 -16.55 -17.97 -5.50
CA VAL A 371 -16.64 -19.37 -5.90
C VAL A 371 -17.87 -20.04 -5.27
N ALA A 372 -18.13 -19.76 -3.99
CA ALA A 372 -19.30 -20.26 -3.27
C ALA A 372 -20.60 -19.78 -3.92
N GLU A 373 -20.67 -18.50 -4.30
CA GLU A 373 -21.84 -17.91 -4.95
C GLU A 373 -22.09 -18.53 -6.32
N ALA A 374 -21.03 -18.78 -7.10
CA ALA A 374 -21.12 -19.51 -8.37
C ALA A 374 -21.63 -20.96 -8.19
N MET A 375 -21.45 -21.55 -7.00
CA MET A 375 -22.00 -22.87 -6.63
C MET A 375 -23.38 -22.79 -5.96
N GLY A 376 -24.01 -21.61 -5.91
CA GLY A 376 -25.34 -21.41 -5.33
C GLY A 376 -25.37 -21.22 -3.80
N SER A 377 -24.23 -20.95 -3.17
CA SER A 377 -24.12 -20.74 -1.72
C SER A 377 -23.54 -19.36 -1.39
N LYS A 378 -24.06 -18.68 -0.37
CA LYS A 378 -23.49 -17.38 0.06
C LYS A 378 -22.72 -17.56 1.35
N ILE A 379 -21.42 -17.27 1.31
CA ILE A 379 -20.54 -17.28 2.48
C ILE A 379 -19.90 -15.91 2.67
N SER A 380 -19.56 -15.58 3.90
CA SER A 380 -18.73 -14.42 4.23
C SER A 380 -17.48 -14.91 4.94
N VAL A 381 -16.33 -14.38 4.54
CA VAL A 381 -15.02 -14.74 5.10
C VAL A 381 -14.40 -13.49 5.70
N GLY A 382 -14.08 -13.54 7.00
CA GLY A 382 -13.57 -12.39 7.75
C GLY A 382 -12.55 -12.79 8.83
N PRO A 383 -12.38 -11.99 9.90
CA PRO A 383 -11.37 -12.21 10.93
C PRO A 383 -11.32 -13.64 11.52
N PRO A 384 -12.44 -14.38 11.72
CA PRO A 384 -12.41 -15.75 12.23
C PRO A 384 -11.66 -16.75 11.34
N TYR A 385 -11.57 -16.49 10.03
CA TYR A 385 -10.76 -17.30 9.11
C TYR A 385 -9.33 -16.74 9.03
N PHE A 386 -9.19 -15.45 8.69
CA PHE A 386 -7.88 -14.88 8.37
C PHE A 386 -6.93 -14.84 9.57
N ASN A 387 -7.38 -14.43 10.75
CA ASN A 387 -6.50 -14.29 11.91
C ASN A 387 -5.80 -15.61 12.30
N PRO A 388 -6.52 -16.72 12.59
CA PRO A 388 -5.86 -17.96 12.97
C PRO A 388 -5.07 -18.59 11.82
N VAL A 389 -5.60 -18.60 10.59
CA VAL A 389 -4.92 -19.26 9.46
C VAL A 389 -3.66 -18.51 9.04
N SER A 390 -3.69 -17.18 8.99
CA SER A 390 -2.49 -16.38 8.72
C SER A 390 -1.49 -16.46 9.87
N ALA A 391 -1.94 -16.55 11.13
CA ALA A 391 -1.05 -16.66 12.29
C ALA A 391 -0.16 -17.92 12.24
N ILE A 392 -0.67 -19.04 11.72
CA ILE A 392 0.10 -20.30 11.54
C ILE A 392 1.40 -20.05 10.75
N PHE A 393 1.38 -19.14 9.78
CA PHE A 393 2.53 -18.84 8.93
C PHE A 393 3.24 -17.53 9.32
N ALA A 394 2.53 -16.55 9.85
CA ALA A 394 3.08 -15.27 10.28
C ALA A 394 3.99 -15.43 11.52
N LEU A 395 3.63 -16.28 12.49
CA LEU A 395 4.47 -16.51 13.67
C LEU A 395 5.82 -17.15 13.31
N PRO A 396 5.90 -18.23 12.50
CA PRO A 396 7.17 -18.71 11.96
C PRO A 396 7.91 -17.68 11.12
N LEU A 397 7.21 -16.86 10.33
CA LEU A 397 7.84 -15.80 9.54
C LEU A 397 8.58 -14.80 10.43
N PHE A 398 7.95 -14.36 11.51
CA PHE A 398 8.56 -13.47 12.50
C PHE A 398 9.75 -14.14 13.21
N ALA A 399 9.65 -15.43 13.54
CA ALA A 399 10.77 -16.18 14.11
C ALA A 399 11.97 -16.29 13.12
N VAL A 400 11.70 -16.48 11.83
CA VAL A 400 12.75 -16.47 10.79
C VAL A 400 13.35 -15.08 10.63
N MET A 401 12.55 -14.03 10.71
CA MET A 401 13.01 -12.63 10.66
C MET A 401 13.96 -12.27 11.81
N VAL A 402 13.80 -12.96 12.94
CA VAL A 402 14.65 -12.87 14.12
C VAL A 402 15.98 -13.63 13.95
N ILE A 403 16.07 -14.63 13.06
CA ILE A 403 17.30 -15.41 12.84
C ILE A 403 18.06 -14.93 11.59
N GLY A 404 17.36 -14.67 10.48
CA GLY A 404 17.93 -14.41 9.16
C GLY A 404 19.01 -13.30 9.12
N PRO A 405 18.81 -12.13 9.75
CA PRO A 405 19.81 -11.06 9.78
C PRO A 405 21.15 -11.45 10.43
N LEU A 406 21.15 -12.45 11.32
CA LEU A 406 22.34 -12.94 12.04
C LEU A 406 23.20 -13.87 11.17
N LEU A 407 22.62 -14.49 10.15
CA LEU A 407 23.31 -15.45 9.26
C LEU A 407 24.19 -14.75 8.22
N ARG A 408 25.31 -15.39 7.86
CA ARG A 408 26.22 -15.02 6.77
C ARG A 408 25.69 -15.53 5.42
N TRP A 409 26.17 -14.89 4.35
CA TRP A 409 25.89 -15.31 2.98
C TRP A 409 26.64 -16.60 2.60
N ARG A 410 26.11 -17.37 1.66
CA ARG A 410 26.58 -18.68 1.15
C ARG A 410 26.55 -19.83 2.15
N ARG A 411 27.20 -19.66 3.31
CA ARG A 411 27.29 -20.64 4.41
C ARG A 411 27.56 -19.91 5.72
N ASP A 412 26.86 -20.33 6.77
CA ASP A 412 27.10 -19.89 8.14
C ASP A 412 27.54 -21.06 9.03
N ASP A 413 28.29 -20.75 10.09
CA ASP A 413 28.78 -21.70 11.11
C ASP A 413 27.87 -21.76 12.35
N GLY A 414 26.79 -20.97 12.35
CA GLY A 414 25.83 -20.85 13.44
C GLY A 414 26.36 -20.07 14.64
N VAL A 415 27.58 -19.52 14.60
CA VAL A 415 28.24 -18.96 15.80
C VAL A 415 27.46 -17.75 16.34
N LYS A 416 27.03 -16.84 15.46
CA LYS A 416 26.24 -15.67 15.88
C LYS A 416 24.86 -16.08 16.40
N VAL A 417 24.22 -17.05 15.75
CA VAL A 417 22.92 -17.56 16.18
C VAL A 417 23.05 -18.21 17.55
N ARG A 418 24.04 -19.09 17.77
CA ARG A 418 24.29 -19.73 19.08
C ARG A 418 24.63 -18.72 20.18
N ARG A 419 25.30 -17.62 19.84
CA ARG A 419 25.61 -16.53 20.79
C ARG A 419 24.38 -15.74 21.20
N TRP A 420 23.48 -15.44 20.26
CA TRP A 420 22.31 -14.59 20.52
C TRP A 420 21.04 -15.38 20.92
N ALA A 421 20.93 -16.65 20.53
CA ALA A 421 19.76 -17.49 20.79
C ALA A 421 19.40 -17.60 22.28
N PRO A 422 20.34 -17.78 23.24
CA PRO A 422 20.01 -17.79 24.66
C PRO A 422 19.45 -16.46 25.13
N VAL A 423 20.06 -15.34 24.71
CA VAL A 423 19.57 -13.98 25.04
C VAL A 423 18.15 -13.78 24.52
N MET A 424 17.90 -14.21 23.29
CA MET A 424 16.60 -14.05 22.65
C MET A 424 15.53 -14.93 23.32
N LEU A 425 15.87 -16.18 23.61
CA LEU A 425 14.98 -17.08 24.35
C LEU A 425 14.65 -16.50 25.73
N VAL A 426 15.65 -16.04 26.48
CA VAL A 426 15.46 -15.44 27.80
C VAL A 426 14.60 -14.19 27.71
N VAL A 427 14.87 -13.27 26.78
CA VAL A 427 14.06 -12.05 26.61
C VAL A 427 12.62 -12.40 26.24
N THR A 428 12.41 -13.33 25.31
CA THR A 428 11.06 -13.77 24.93
C THR A 428 10.34 -14.43 26.11
N MET A 429 11.00 -15.34 26.84
CA MET A 429 10.40 -16.03 28.00
C MET A 429 10.12 -15.09 29.17
N LEU A 430 11.04 -14.17 29.49
CA LEU A 430 10.82 -13.15 30.51
C LEU A 430 9.71 -12.18 30.10
N GLY A 431 9.67 -11.78 28.82
CA GLY A 431 8.58 -10.97 28.29
C GLY A 431 7.23 -11.66 28.41
N ILE A 432 7.14 -12.94 28.02
CA ILE A 432 5.94 -13.76 28.20
C ILE A 432 5.58 -13.87 29.68
N GLY A 433 6.52 -14.22 30.55
CA GLY A 433 6.28 -14.39 31.98
C GLY A 433 5.81 -13.10 32.65
N LEU A 434 6.42 -11.96 32.31
CA LEU A 434 6.01 -10.64 32.78
C LEU A 434 4.61 -10.28 32.30
N LEU A 435 4.29 -10.52 31.02
CA LEU A 435 2.96 -10.22 30.47
C LEU A 435 1.87 -11.10 31.07
N VAL A 436 2.15 -12.39 31.29
CA VAL A 436 1.23 -13.31 31.97
C VAL A 436 1.00 -12.89 33.42
N TRP A 437 2.05 -12.40 34.11
CA TRP A 437 1.95 -11.91 35.47
C TRP A 437 1.16 -10.58 35.58
N LEU A 438 1.45 -9.63 34.69
CA LEU A 438 0.81 -8.30 34.69
C LEU A 438 -0.63 -8.31 34.15
N ALA A 439 -0.95 -9.22 33.23
CA ALA A 439 -2.22 -9.28 32.53
C ALA A 439 -2.74 -10.73 32.47
N PRO A 440 -3.14 -11.31 33.63
CA PRO A 440 -3.72 -12.64 33.65
C PRO A 440 -4.99 -12.66 32.79
N GLY A 441 -5.04 -13.56 31.80
CA GLY A 441 -6.17 -13.67 30.85
C GLY A 441 -5.90 -13.11 29.45
N MET A 442 -4.69 -12.61 29.16
CA MET A 442 -4.32 -12.23 27.80
C MET A 442 -4.45 -13.42 26.84
N ARG A 443 -5.11 -13.20 25.69
CA ARG A 443 -5.23 -14.22 24.63
C ARG A 443 -3.85 -14.58 24.06
N LEU A 444 -3.72 -15.83 23.61
CA LEU A 444 -2.45 -16.39 23.13
C LEU A 444 -1.83 -15.57 21.97
N LEU A 445 -2.62 -15.17 20.98
CA LEU A 445 -2.08 -14.50 19.79
C LEU A 445 -1.49 -13.11 20.10
N PRO A 446 -2.17 -12.21 20.84
CA PRO A 446 -1.55 -10.98 21.33
C PRO A 446 -0.29 -11.19 22.19
N LEU A 447 -0.30 -12.20 23.07
CA LEU A 447 0.85 -12.53 23.92
C LEU A 447 2.08 -12.89 23.08
N LEU A 448 1.91 -13.79 22.11
CA LEU A 448 2.99 -14.16 21.18
C LEU A 448 3.41 -12.98 20.30
N GLY A 449 2.45 -12.15 19.85
CA GLY A 449 2.71 -10.95 19.08
C GLY A 449 3.62 -9.96 19.80
N LEU A 450 3.33 -9.65 21.08
CA LEU A 450 4.16 -8.77 21.90
C LEU A 450 5.56 -9.34 22.15
N ALA A 451 5.64 -10.63 22.48
CA ALA A 451 6.90 -11.30 22.76
C ALA A 451 7.82 -11.33 21.51
N LEU A 452 7.26 -11.60 20.34
CA LEU A 452 7.98 -11.57 19.06
C LEU A 452 8.32 -10.15 18.65
N ALA A 453 7.44 -9.17 18.86
CA ALA A 453 7.73 -7.76 18.58
C ALA A 453 8.97 -7.29 19.35
N ALA A 454 9.07 -7.60 20.64
CA ALA A 454 10.26 -7.29 21.45
C ALA A 454 11.54 -7.95 20.90
N ALA A 455 11.46 -9.24 20.55
CA ALA A 455 12.60 -9.97 19.98
C ALA A 455 13.06 -9.37 18.64
N ILE A 456 12.11 -9.05 17.75
CA ILE A 456 12.39 -8.41 16.45
C ILE A 456 13.04 -7.04 16.67
N ALA A 457 12.51 -6.21 17.57
CA ALA A 457 13.01 -4.88 17.84
C ALA A 457 14.49 -4.90 18.30
N ILE A 458 14.87 -5.88 19.12
CA ILE A 458 16.25 -6.06 19.56
C ILE A 458 17.14 -6.54 18.41
N VAL A 459 16.70 -7.59 17.69
CA VAL A 459 17.52 -8.18 16.62
C VAL A 459 17.68 -7.23 15.44
N SER A 460 16.69 -6.40 15.13
CA SER A 460 16.79 -5.41 14.06
C SER A 460 17.94 -4.44 14.28
N LEU A 461 18.37 -4.21 15.54
CA LEU A 461 19.49 -3.33 15.90
C LEU A 461 20.86 -4.03 15.88
N VAL A 462 20.92 -5.36 15.99
CA VAL A 462 22.18 -6.15 16.01
C VAL A 462 23.10 -5.85 14.80
N PRO A 463 22.60 -5.62 13.57
CA PRO A 463 23.45 -5.22 12.45
C PRO A 463 24.27 -3.94 12.66
N LEU A 464 23.86 -3.07 13.60
CA LEU A 464 24.57 -1.85 13.98
C LEU A 464 25.62 -2.06 15.09
N ALA A 465 25.56 -3.18 15.81
CA ALA A 465 26.47 -3.46 16.92
C ALA A 465 27.94 -3.45 16.46
N GLY A 466 28.77 -2.65 17.14
CA GLY A 466 30.18 -2.48 16.82
C GLY A 466 30.49 -1.66 15.56
N ARG A 467 29.48 -1.03 14.92
CA ARG A 467 29.69 -0.11 13.80
C ARG A 467 29.75 1.34 14.26
N ASN A 468 30.48 2.17 13.52
CA ASN A 468 30.32 3.61 13.61
C ASN A 468 29.00 4.03 12.93
N LEU A 469 28.06 4.53 13.73
CA LEU A 469 26.70 4.87 13.29
C LEU A 469 26.68 5.91 12.16
N LEU A 470 27.56 6.92 12.24
CA LEU A 470 27.65 8.01 11.26
C LEU A 470 28.22 7.55 9.91
N ARG A 471 29.04 6.49 9.89
CA ARG A 471 29.65 5.94 8.66
C ARG A 471 28.90 4.73 8.11
N THR A 472 27.82 4.30 8.77
CA THR A 472 27.08 3.10 8.35
C THR A 472 26.29 3.39 7.05
N PRO A 473 26.43 2.55 6.01
CA PRO A 473 25.71 2.74 4.75
C PRO A 473 24.20 2.85 4.93
N LEU A 474 23.57 3.80 4.23
CA LEU A 474 22.12 3.99 4.24
C LEU A 474 21.30 2.72 3.99
N PRO A 475 21.70 1.78 3.11
CA PRO A 475 20.93 0.55 2.94
C PRO A 475 20.92 -0.39 4.16
N ILE A 476 21.89 -0.25 5.07
CA ILE A 476 21.89 -0.98 6.34
C ILE A 476 20.93 -0.30 7.32
N TRP A 477 20.98 1.02 7.44
CA TRP A 477 19.98 1.80 8.18
C TRP A 477 18.55 1.51 7.69
N GLY A 478 18.36 1.47 6.38
CA GLY A 478 17.07 1.17 5.78
C GLY A 478 16.52 -0.21 6.17
N MET A 479 17.39 -1.23 6.18
CA MET A 479 17.03 -2.57 6.66
C MET A 479 16.65 -2.55 8.15
N VAL A 480 17.47 -1.92 9.00
CA VAL A 480 17.26 -1.85 10.46
C VAL A 480 15.94 -1.15 10.78
N ILE A 481 15.72 0.04 10.21
CA ILE A 481 14.55 0.87 10.46
C ILE A 481 13.28 0.19 9.96
N ALA A 482 13.31 -0.45 8.79
CA ALA A 482 12.15 -1.16 8.27
C ALA A 482 11.73 -2.35 9.15
N HIS A 483 12.69 -3.17 9.60
CA HIS A 483 12.38 -4.32 10.45
C HIS A 483 11.96 -3.89 11.87
N PHE A 484 12.53 -2.81 12.40
CA PHE A 484 12.06 -2.19 13.64
C PHE A 484 10.64 -1.65 13.48
N GLY A 485 10.30 -1.07 12.33
CA GLY A 485 8.94 -0.65 12.00
C GLY A 485 7.93 -1.81 12.03
N VAL A 486 8.31 -3.00 11.55
CA VAL A 486 7.49 -4.22 11.67
C VAL A 486 7.28 -4.59 13.15
N ALA A 487 8.32 -4.52 13.98
CA ALA A 487 8.20 -4.77 15.41
C ALA A 487 7.21 -3.77 16.08
N MET A 488 7.34 -2.48 15.76
CA MET A 488 6.47 -1.44 16.29
C MET A 488 5.00 -1.65 15.87
N ALA A 489 4.76 -1.96 14.60
CA ALA A 489 3.42 -2.23 14.09
C ALA A 489 2.81 -3.46 14.76
N LEU A 490 3.56 -4.57 14.86
CA LEU A 490 3.13 -5.79 15.54
C LEU A 490 2.81 -5.54 17.03
N ALA A 491 3.62 -4.75 17.72
CA ALA A 491 3.36 -4.36 19.10
C ALA A 491 2.07 -3.54 19.23
N GLY A 492 1.82 -2.60 18.32
CA GLY A 492 0.57 -1.83 18.27
C GLY A 492 -0.67 -2.72 18.08
N MET A 493 -0.62 -3.61 17.08
CA MET A 493 -1.71 -4.56 16.79
C MET A 493 -2.00 -5.48 17.98
N ALA A 494 -0.94 -6.05 18.58
CA ALA A 494 -1.08 -6.97 19.70
C ALA A 494 -1.56 -6.26 20.98
N THR A 495 -1.04 -5.07 21.29
CA THR A 495 -1.47 -4.28 22.46
C THR A 495 -2.93 -3.88 22.34
N GLU A 496 -3.34 -3.34 21.19
CA GLU A 496 -4.72 -2.92 20.98
C GLU A 496 -5.66 -4.12 21.09
N THR A 497 -5.33 -5.24 20.45
CA THR A 497 -6.14 -6.47 20.53
C THR A 497 -6.24 -7.04 21.95
N ALA A 498 -5.18 -6.93 22.75
CA ALA A 498 -5.15 -7.43 24.12
C ALA A 498 -5.93 -6.55 25.11
N PHE A 499 -5.93 -5.24 24.90
CA PHE A 499 -6.29 -4.26 25.94
C PHE A 499 -7.34 -3.23 25.53
N ILE A 500 -7.95 -3.37 24.34
CA ILE A 500 -9.07 -2.54 23.92
C ILE A 500 -10.20 -2.57 24.97
N LYS A 501 -10.74 -1.40 25.29
CA LYS A 501 -11.94 -1.27 26.12
C LYS A 501 -13.02 -0.53 25.32
N GLU A 502 -14.23 -1.07 25.31
CA GLU A 502 -15.38 -0.52 24.58
C GLU A 502 -16.56 -0.24 25.52
N ARG A 503 -17.25 0.88 25.26
CA ARG A 503 -18.53 1.22 25.87
C ARG A 503 -19.50 1.77 24.83
N LEU A 504 -20.68 1.17 24.77
CA LEU A 504 -21.81 1.65 23.99
C LEU A 504 -22.93 2.00 24.97
N VAL A 505 -23.35 3.26 24.98
CA VAL A 505 -24.37 3.75 25.92
C VAL A 505 -25.35 4.69 25.22
N ALA A 506 -26.58 4.75 25.72
CA ALA A 506 -27.48 5.85 25.42
C ALA A 506 -27.25 6.94 26.46
N ALA A 507 -26.76 8.12 26.05
CA ALA A 507 -26.41 9.21 26.97
C ALA A 507 -27.18 10.49 26.65
N SER A 508 -27.46 11.29 27.66
CA SER A 508 -28.00 12.64 27.55
C SER A 508 -26.96 13.68 27.99
N PRO A 509 -27.06 14.93 27.53
CA PRO A 509 -26.26 16.02 28.08
C PRO A 509 -26.37 16.08 29.62
N GLY A 510 -25.21 16.11 30.28
CA GLY A 510 -25.04 16.00 31.73
C GLY A 510 -24.50 14.64 32.19
N ASP A 511 -24.69 13.57 31.40
CA ASP A 511 -24.26 12.22 31.76
C ASP A 511 -22.74 12.07 31.74
N ARG A 512 -22.23 11.19 32.61
CA ARG A 512 -20.82 10.79 32.65
C ARG A 512 -20.71 9.31 32.30
N VAL A 513 -19.77 8.99 31.42
CA VAL A 513 -19.53 7.64 30.90
C VAL A 513 -18.07 7.31 31.11
N GLU A 514 -17.79 6.15 31.72
CA GLU A 514 -16.43 5.70 32.00
C GLU A 514 -16.01 4.63 30.99
N VAL A 515 -14.85 4.82 30.36
CA VAL A 515 -14.25 3.86 29.41
C VAL A 515 -12.77 3.68 29.72
N GLY A 516 -12.44 2.55 30.36
CA GLY A 516 -11.11 2.36 30.92
C GLY A 516 -10.83 3.38 32.01
N ASP A 517 -9.76 4.14 31.86
CA ASP A 517 -9.32 5.13 32.84
C ASP A 517 -9.80 6.55 32.49
N TRP A 518 -10.67 6.65 31.48
CA TRP A 518 -11.25 7.91 31.00
C TRP A 518 -12.65 8.10 31.56
N GLN A 519 -12.91 9.29 32.08
CA GLN A 519 -14.26 9.77 32.38
C GLN A 519 -14.67 10.77 31.30
N VAL A 520 -15.66 10.42 30.50
CA VAL A 520 -16.19 11.25 29.41
C VAL A 520 -17.51 11.86 29.86
N THR A 521 -17.58 13.18 29.94
CA THR A 521 -18.81 13.91 30.26
C THR A 521 -19.45 14.41 28.98
N PHE A 522 -20.73 14.08 28.74
CA PHE A 522 -21.49 14.62 27.61
C PHE A 522 -22.00 16.01 27.98
N ASN A 523 -21.37 17.07 27.48
CA ASN A 523 -21.69 18.44 27.89
C ASN A 523 -22.97 18.96 27.24
N GLU A 524 -23.00 18.93 25.90
CA GLU A 524 -24.09 19.48 25.11
C GLU A 524 -24.15 18.84 23.73
N ILE A 525 -25.28 19.02 23.06
CA ILE A 525 -25.45 18.67 21.66
C ILE A 525 -25.96 19.89 20.89
N ARG A 526 -25.37 20.16 19.72
CA ARG A 526 -25.68 21.36 18.94
C ARG A 526 -25.70 21.10 17.44
N PRO A 527 -26.58 21.78 16.67
CA PRO A 527 -26.52 21.77 15.22
C PRO A 527 -25.30 22.57 14.73
N VAL A 528 -24.64 22.08 13.68
CA VAL A 528 -23.50 22.72 13.03
C VAL A 528 -23.73 22.71 11.52
N ALA A 529 -23.42 23.82 10.84
CA ALA A 529 -23.41 23.89 9.38
C ALA A 529 -21.97 23.91 8.88
N GLY A 530 -21.62 22.98 7.99
CA GLY A 530 -20.36 22.93 7.25
C GLY A 530 -20.48 23.54 5.86
N PRO A 531 -19.43 23.41 5.02
CA PRO A 531 -19.40 24.02 3.68
C PRO A 531 -20.51 23.52 2.74
N ASN A 532 -20.81 22.22 2.77
CA ASN A 532 -21.81 21.55 1.93
C ASN A 532 -22.57 20.44 2.66
N TRP A 533 -22.57 20.49 3.99
CA TRP A 533 -23.23 19.54 4.88
C TRP A 533 -23.77 20.26 6.12
N THR A 534 -24.75 19.66 6.78
CA THR A 534 -25.18 20.02 8.14
C THR A 534 -24.85 18.87 9.08
N ALA A 535 -24.78 19.11 10.38
CA ALA A 535 -24.44 18.08 11.34
C ALA A 535 -25.10 18.30 12.70
N VAL A 536 -25.20 17.21 13.44
CA VAL A 536 -25.38 17.25 14.88
C VAL A 536 -24.03 16.93 15.53
N GLU A 537 -23.54 17.83 16.37
CA GLU A 537 -22.26 17.70 17.07
C GLU A 537 -22.50 17.49 18.56
N ALA A 538 -21.87 16.45 19.12
CA ALA A 538 -21.80 16.27 20.57
C ALA A 538 -20.51 16.89 21.10
N VAL A 539 -20.61 17.69 22.16
CA VAL A 539 -19.44 18.22 22.87
C VAL A 539 -19.19 17.34 24.08
N LEU A 540 -18.05 16.65 24.08
CA LEU A 540 -17.66 15.72 25.13
C LEU A 540 -16.40 16.23 25.83
N THR A 541 -16.39 16.26 27.16
CA THR A 541 -15.19 16.53 27.96
C THR A 541 -14.61 15.20 28.43
N ALA A 542 -13.45 14.82 27.90
CA ALA A 542 -12.71 13.63 28.29
C ALA A 542 -11.66 13.98 29.36
N ARG A 543 -11.72 13.31 30.51
CA ARG A 543 -10.79 13.51 31.64
C ARG A 543 -10.02 12.24 31.96
N ARG A 544 -8.71 12.37 32.17
CA ARG A 544 -7.84 11.29 32.66
C ARG A 544 -6.63 11.87 33.40
N GLY A 545 -6.34 11.40 34.61
CA GLY A 545 -5.12 11.76 35.35
C GLY A 545 -4.92 13.27 35.55
N GLY A 546 -6.00 14.04 35.70
CA GLY A 546 -5.97 15.49 35.88
C GLY A 546 -5.96 16.32 34.58
N SER A 547 -5.72 15.72 33.41
CA SER A 547 -5.90 16.39 32.13
C SER A 547 -7.36 16.34 31.69
N SER A 548 -7.81 17.36 30.95
CA SER A 548 -9.16 17.48 30.42
C SER A 548 -9.08 18.00 28.99
N ASP A 549 -9.65 17.27 28.05
CA ASP A 549 -9.68 17.62 26.63
C ASP A 549 -11.12 17.57 26.10
N ILE A 550 -11.40 18.34 25.05
CA ILE A 550 -12.73 18.39 24.42
C ILE A 550 -12.71 17.57 23.13
N MET A 551 -13.67 16.66 22.99
CA MET A 551 -13.91 15.86 21.80
C MET A 551 -15.23 16.28 21.16
N ARG A 552 -15.28 16.31 19.83
CA ARG A 552 -16.44 16.79 19.06
C ARG A 552 -16.84 15.81 17.95
N PRO A 553 -17.36 14.62 18.28
CA PRO A 553 -17.89 13.73 17.25
C PRO A 553 -19.15 14.31 16.61
N GLN A 554 -19.34 14.05 15.32
CA GLN A 554 -20.45 14.59 14.54
C GLN A 554 -21.21 13.48 13.81
N ALA A 555 -22.52 13.66 13.68
CA ALA A 555 -23.34 12.97 12.68
C ALA A 555 -23.67 13.99 11.58
N ARG A 556 -23.09 13.82 10.39
CA ARG A 556 -23.21 14.74 9.25
C ARG A 556 -24.31 14.29 8.30
N TYR A 557 -25.00 15.25 7.71
CA TYR A 557 -25.97 15.08 6.63
C TYR A 557 -25.54 15.89 5.41
N PHE A 558 -25.48 15.23 4.27
CA PHE A 558 -25.23 15.84 2.97
C PHE A 558 -26.52 15.83 2.16
N SER A 559 -26.79 16.88 1.39
CA SER A 559 -27.99 16.98 0.55
C SER A 559 -27.81 16.40 -0.85
N GLN A 560 -26.57 16.32 -1.34
CA GLN A 560 -26.24 15.91 -2.71
C GLN A 560 -24.98 15.01 -2.76
N PRO A 561 -25.12 13.69 -2.89
CA PRO A 561 -26.38 12.94 -2.72
C PRO A 561 -26.85 13.01 -1.26
N SER A 562 -28.15 12.77 -1.03
CA SER A 562 -28.69 12.67 0.32
C SER A 562 -28.06 11.49 1.05
N THR A 563 -27.26 11.75 2.09
CA THR A 563 -26.54 10.70 2.83
C THR A 563 -26.19 11.20 4.23
N GLU A 564 -26.31 10.32 5.22
CA GLU A 564 -25.80 10.54 6.58
C GLU A 564 -24.45 9.82 6.75
N THR A 565 -23.48 10.51 7.35
CA THR A 565 -22.16 9.96 7.70
C THR A 565 -21.83 10.32 9.15
N ASN A 566 -20.85 9.62 9.73
CA ASN A 566 -20.36 9.91 11.07
C ASN A 566 -18.91 10.37 11.01
N GLU A 567 -18.56 11.30 11.87
CA GLU A 567 -17.20 11.78 12.03
C GLU A 567 -16.77 11.49 13.46
N ALA A 568 -15.83 10.55 13.60
CA ALA A 568 -15.29 10.20 14.89
C ALA A 568 -14.41 11.33 15.45
N ALA A 569 -14.49 11.55 16.76
CA ALA A 569 -13.50 12.35 17.45
C ALA A 569 -12.39 11.45 18.01
N LEU A 570 -11.15 11.82 17.73
CA LEU A 570 -9.96 11.14 18.22
C LEU A 570 -9.20 12.04 19.19
N LEU A 571 -8.94 11.52 20.39
CA LEU A 571 -8.01 12.12 21.34
C LEU A 571 -6.78 11.23 21.45
N THR A 572 -5.68 11.66 20.83
CA THR A 572 -4.42 10.91 20.80
C THR A 572 -3.54 11.29 21.98
N THR A 573 -3.08 10.28 22.70
CA THR A 573 -2.12 10.42 23.79
C THR A 573 -0.93 9.48 23.57
N TRP A 574 0.14 9.65 24.33
CA TRP A 574 1.37 8.86 24.14
C TRP A 574 1.12 7.35 24.23
N ASN A 575 0.17 6.90 25.07
CA ASN A 575 -0.12 5.48 25.31
C ASN A 575 -1.35 4.94 24.57
N GLY A 576 -1.99 5.70 23.69
CA GLY A 576 -3.15 5.23 22.94
C GLY A 576 -4.09 6.34 22.50
N GLN A 577 -5.24 5.94 21.95
CA GLN A 577 -6.28 6.85 21.49
C GLN A 577 -7.61 6.58 22.19
N LEU A 578 -8.25 7.66 22.65
CA LEU A 578 -9.67 7.66 23.00
C LEU A 578 -10.45 8.03 21.73
N TYR A 579 -11.42 7.19 21.39
CA TYR A 579 -12.21 7.28 20.18
C TYR A 579 -13.68 7.46 20.58
N ALA A 580 -14.36 8.43 20.01
CA ALA A 580 -15.78 8.69 20.28
C ALA A 580 -16.56 8.84 18.97
N VAL A 581 -17.71 8.18 18.88
CA VAL A 581 -18.67 8.32 17.77
C VAL A 581 -20.06 8.60 18.33
N LEU A 582 -20.69 9.61 17.75
CA LEU A 582 -22.10 9.92 17.96
C LEU A 582 -22.92 9.09 16.97
N GLY A 583 -23.83 8.28 17.49
CA GLY A 583 -24.81 7.52 16.71
C GLY A 583 -26.17 8.20 16.68
N HIS A 584 -27.22 7.42 16.40
CA HIS A 584 -28.56 7.95 16.24
C HIS A 584 -29.16 8.48 17.55
N ARG A 585 -30.07 9.44 17.38
CA ARG A 585 -30.96 9.88 18.43
C ARG A 585 -31.92 8.75 18.80
N ILE A 586 -32.06 8.51 20.08
CA ILE A 586 -33.03 7.57 20.66
C ILE A 586 -34.09 8.42 21.34
N ASP A 587 -35.25 8.52 20.70
CA ASP A 587 -36.41 9.14 21.31
C ASP A 587 -36.95 8.23 22.40
N GLY A 588 -37.15 8.78 23.60
CA GLY A 588 -37.76 8.07 24.71
C GLY A 588 -39.27 7.98 24.56
N THR A 589 -39.89 7.05 25.30
CA THR A 589 -41.34 7.07 25.53
C THR A 589 -41.73 8.32 26.34
N ASP A 590 -42.94 8.83 26.08
CA ASP A 590 -43.55 10.06 26.63
C ASP A 590 -42.84 10.71 27.84
N GLY A 591 -42.19 11.86 27.58
CA GLY A 591 -41.64 12.76 28.61
C GLY A 591 -40.15 12.57 28.97
N ALA A 592 -39.49 11.52 28.48
CA ALA A 592 -38.05 11.35 28.70
C ALA A 592 -37.20 12.29 27.83
N LYS A 593 -36.08 12.80 28.38
CA LYS A 593 -35.09 13.59 27.61
C LYS A 593 -34.58 12.77 26.42
N PRO A 594 -34.36 13.39 25.24
CA PRO A 594 -33.76 12.69 24.11
C PRO A 594 -32.39 12.15 24.49
N ARG A 595 -32.15 10.88 24.21
CA ARG A 595 -30.85 10.22 24.42
C ARG A 595 -30.17 10.06 23.08
N TRP A 596 -28.85 9.97 23.10
CA TRP A 596 -28.03 9.74 21.92
C TRP A 596 -27.19 8.51 22.14
N GLN A 597 -27.10 7.67 21.10
CA GLN A 597 -26.17 6.56 21.12
C GLN A 597 -24.74 7.13 21.09
N LEU A 598 -23.95 6.83 22.11
CA LEU A 598 -22.55 7.22 22.20
C LEU A 598 -21.70 5.95 22.29
N ARG A 599 -20.77 5.79 21.34
CA ARG A 599 -19.83 4.69 21.31
C ARG A 599 -18.43 5.21 21.59
N LEU A 600 -17.82 4.69 22.65
CA LEU A 600 -16.51 5.09 23.14
C LEU A 600 -15.55 3.91 23.18
N TRP A 601 -14.32 4.13 22.76
CA TRP A 601 -13.25 3.13 22.88
C TRP A 601 -11.98 3.75 23.43
N TRP A 602 -11.32 3.02 24.33
CA TRP A 602 -9.93 3.24 24.66
C TRP A 602 -9.07 2.19 23.97
N LYS A 603 -8.14 2.65 23.14
CA LYS A 603 -7.28 1.81 22.28
C LYS A 603 -5.81 2.03 22.59
N PRO A 604 -5.23 1.23 23.51
CA PRO A 604 -3.83 1.36 23.90
C PRO A 604 -2.87 1.12 22.73
N LEU A 605 -1.89 2.01 22.57
CA LEU A 605 -0.82 1.97 21.55
C LEU A 605 -1.27 1.77 20.10
N VAL A 606 -2.55 1.97 19.75
CA VAL A 606 -3.05 1.74 18.38
C VAL A 606 -2.29 2.55 17.34
N TRP A 607 -1.84 3.76 17.68
CA TRP A 607 -1.08 4.61 16.77
C TRP A 607 0.31 4.07 16.40
N TRP A 608 0.82 3.08 17.15
CA TRP A 608 2.07 2.39 16.81
C TRP A 608 1.95 1.57 15.53
N ILE A 609 0.74 1.16 15.14
CA ILE A 609 0.48 0.46 13.87
C ILE A 609 0.94 1.35 12.71
N TRP A 610 0.47 2.60 12.68
CA TRP A 610 0.77 3.53 11.60
C TRP A 610 2.16 4.14 11.69
N ALA A 611 2.65 4.41 12.91
CA ALA A 611 4.05 4.81 13.11
C ALA A 611 5.02 3.73 12.63
N GLY A 612 4.72 2.45 12.90
CA GLY A 612 5.46 1.31 12.38
C GLY A 612 5.44 1.25 10.84
N GLY A 613 4.26 1.43 10.22
CA GLY A 613 4.13 1.57 8.75
C GLY A 613 4.98 2.71 8.17
N GLY A 614 5.00 3.87 8.84
CA GLY A 614 5.86 5.00 8.49
C GLY A 614 7.35 4.66 8.56
N LEU A 615 7.79 3.94 9.60
CA LEU A 615 9.18 3.46 9.72
C LEU A 615 9.54 2.43 8.64
N ILE A 616 8.62 1.53 8.27
CA ILE A 616 8.80 0.58 7.16
C ILE A 616 9.08 1.34 5.86
N ALA A 617 8.24 2.33 5.54
CA ALA A 617 8.41 3.18 4.36
C ALA A 617 9.72 4.00 4.40
N LEU A 618 10.05 4.61 5.55
CA LEU A 618 11.30 5.34 5.75
C LEU A 618 12.52 4.44 5.55
N GLY A 619 12.50 3.22 6.08
CA GLY A 619 13.57 2.25 5.88
C GLY A 619 13.75 1.88 4.41
N GLY A 620 12.64 1.69 3.69
CA GLY A 620 12.65 1.53 2.24
C GLY A 620 13.29 2.72 1.51
N LEU A 621 12.92 3.95 1.89
CA LEU A 621 13.43 5.19 1.30
C LEU A 621 14.95 5.33 1.49
N LEU A 622 15.45 5.09 2.70
CA LEU A 622 16.89 5.12 2.97
C LEU A 622 17.65 4.07 2.14
N ALA A 623 17.06 2.89 1.98
CA ALA A 623 17.63 1.84 1.12
C ALA A 623 17.61 2.20 -0.37
N LEU A 624 16.58 2.95 -0.83
CA LEU A 624 16.49 3.45 -2.20
C LEU A 624 17.55 4.53 -2.46
N ILE A 625 17.59 5.58 -1.62
CA ILE A 625 18.57 6.67 -1.73
C ILE A 625 20.00 6.13 -1.73
N GLY A 626 20.33 5.25 -0.77
CA GLY A 626 21.65 4.66 -0.66
C GLY A 626 22.08 3.79 -1.85
N ARG A 627 21.14 3.39 -2.72
CA ARG A 627 21.41 2.61 -3.94
C ARG A 627 21.42 3.45 -5.21
N MET A 628 20.76 4.60 -5.19
CA MET A 628 20.74 5.56 -6.30
C MET A 628 21.94 6.50 -6.28
N GLN A 629 22.57 6.72 -5.13
CA GLN A 629 23.80 7.51 -5.05
C GLN A 629 24.89 6.91 -5.96
N PRO A 630 25.43 7.67 -6.94
CA PRO A 630 26.55 7.22 -7.74
C PRO A 630 27.73 6.92 -6.81
N VAL A 631 28.35 5.76 -6.98
CA VAL A 631 29.58 5.36 -6.27
C VAL A 631 30.68 6.45 -6.35
N ARG A 632 30.62 7.31 -7.37
CA ARG A 632 31.48 8.50 -7.55
C ARG A 632 31.26 9.60 -6.50
N MET A 633 30.03 9.92 -6.10
CA MET A 633 29.79 11.01 -5.13
C MET A 633 30.22 10.63 -3.71
N VAL A 634 30.03 9.37 -3.30
CA VAL A 634 30.48 8.91 -1.98
C VAL A 634 32.02 8.92 -1.90
N LYS A 635 32.74 8.55 -2.97
CA LYS A 635 34.20 8.70 -3.01
C LYS A 635 34.65 10.16 -2.92
N VAL A 636 33.99 11.09 -3.61
CA VAL A 636 34.34 12.53 -3.56
C VAL A 636 34.02 13.14 -2.20
N TRP A 637 32.89 12.75 -1.58
CA TRP A 637 32.49 13.26 -0.27
C TRP A 637 33.37 12.74 0.87
N PHE A 638 33.74 11.45 0.86
CA PHE A 638 34.70 10.89 1.80
C PHE A 638 36.14 11.37 1.56
N ALA A 639 36.56 11.56 0.30
CA ALA A 639 37.87 12.15 -0.01
C ALA A 639 37.98 13.59 0.52
N ARG A 640 36.90 14.39 0.42
CA ARG A 640 36.84 15.75 0.99
C ARG A 640 36.84 15.80 2.52
N LEU A 641 36.38 14.73 3.18
CA LEU A 641 36.44 14.61 4.64
C LEU A 641 37.82 14.15 5.13
N GLN A 642 38.53 13.33 4.36
CA GLN A 642 39.92 12.94 4.66
C GLN A 642 40.93 14.04 4.34
N SER A 643 40.67 14.90 3.36
CA SER A 643 41.56 16.03 3.02
C SER A 643 41.48 17.21 4.01
N ARG A 644 40.64 17.13 5.05
CA ARG A 644 40.47 18.19 6.07
C ARG A 644 41.18 17.92 7.40
N SER A 645 42.00 16.86 7.51
CA SER A 645 42.62 16.48 8.79
C SER A 645 44.16 16.46 8.82
N ILE A 646 44.86 17.22 7.96
CA ILE A 646 46.29 17.49 8.17
C ILE A 646 46.65 18.90 7.65
N PRO A 647 46.78 19.92 8.51
CA PRO A 647 47.71 21.01 8.27
C PRO A 647 49.10 20.56 8.72
N ASN A 648 49.99 20.31 7.76
CA ASN A 648 51.42 20.21 8.02
C ASN A 648 51.92 21.60 8.49
N GLY A 649 52.16 21.75 9.78
CA GLY A 649 52.93 22.87 10.33
C GLY A 649 54.42 22.52 10.40
N ARG A 650 55.22 23.13 9.53
CA ARG A 650 56.70 23.25 9.51
C ARG A 650 57.01 24.20 8.34
N TYR A 651 57.74 25.31 8.36
CA TYR A 651 58.75 26.00 9.19
C TYR A 651 58.59 27.53 8.90
N GLY A 652 59.17 28.54 9.55
CA GLY A 652 60.22 28.64 10.57
C GLY A 652 60.52 30.14 10.87
N ARG A 653 61.52 30.33 11.75
CA ARG A 653 61.99 31.57 12.43
C ARG A 653 61.18 32.01 13.63
#